data_AF-A0A438J8Q6-F1
#
_entry.id   AF-A0A438J8Q6-F1
#
_cell.length_a   1.000
_cell.length_b   1.000
_cell.length_c   1.000
_cell.angle_alpha   90.00
_cell.angle_beta   90.00
_cell.angle_gamma   90.00
#
_symmetry.space_group_name_H-M   'P 1'
#
loop_
_entity.id
_entity.type
_entity.pdbx_description
1 polymer ?
#
loop_
_entity_poly.entity_id
_entity_poly.type
_entity_poly.pdbx_seq_one_letter_code
_entity_poly.pdbx_strand_id
1 'polypeptide(L)'
;MSTLISVAAMTSVAVAVNGGPGSRGNGSRRAVRWAVENLSADADTLILIHVMPAITSIPTPSGEQIPINELDANVVELYVQDMRAKFEQIFLPFKKLCKTLNVETLVLEGKNPATVLLRYASESGIKSLVLGSCFSNCILRKLRGPGVPSTVLRYAPDTCDVYVISRRRLRKKSTNPSSFSKTSSRHWFVTRRKLTEGPNGINEQISGSSTLGSKVRKIFGASSLSELSFSSSQAFTHQGSTNASIDQESYHQNLGDNNQETLTVKVAIPWLLPKAEVEKLRLELQDAVSMYERACEELVHTQSKVQILSSECIEERRKVNAALEREGTFRKIASEEKAKHLETMEEVEVAKNLLAIEVNGRQIAELHALKESSEKQKIVDELFSSDKRYRKYTKDEIEVATDFFSESRVIGEGGYGKVYKGNLDHTPVAVRLFILMHVEVLSHLRHPHMVLLLGACPESGCLVYEYMENGSLDKHIFHQDRRMPLPWFVRFQIIFEVACGLAFLHSSKPEPIVHRDLKPGNILLDRNYVSKIGDVGLAKLISDTVPDNITEYRDSILAGTLFYMDPEYQRTGTIRPKSDVYAFGVIILQLLAARHPNGLILTVENAITNGTFADTLDKSITDWPIAETEELACLALKCSKLRCRDRPDLETEVLPVLKDLQISQMLEVMEDPHIAADGFTYEHRAIKAWLDRHDVSPVTKWTFQHKMLTPNQTLRSAIQEWRCRVESSSN
;
A
#
# COMPACT_ATOMS: atom_id res chain seq x y z
N MET A 1 -41.24 37.02 -12.72
CA MET A 1 -39.93 36.89 -13.40
C MET A 1 -38.96 36.22 -12.43
N SER A 2 -38.05 35.38 -12.92
CA SER A 2 -37.36 34.39 -12.09
C SER A 2 -35.88 34.73 -11.93
N THR A 3 -35.48 35.23 -10.76
CA THR A 3 -34.08 35.56 -10.44
C THR A 3 -33.31 34.29 -10.01
N LEU A 4 -33.02 33.41 -10.97
CA LEU A 4 -32.14 32.26 -10.73
C LEU A 4 -30.68 32.73 -10.61
N ILE A 5 -30.24 32.99 -9.38
CA ILE A 5 -28.81 33.13 -9.06
C ILE A 5 -28.19 31.74 -9.14
N SER A 6 -27.56 31.44 -10.27
CA SER A 6 -26.82 30.19 -10.48
C SER A 6 -25.53 30.21 -9.66
N VAL A 7 -25.60 29.77 -8.40
CA VAL A 7 -24.40 29.47 -7.60
C VAL A 7 -23.60 28.38 -8.32
N ALA A 8 -22.37 28.70 -8.73
CA ALA A 8 -21.48 27.72 -9.33
C ALA A 8 -21.14 26.64 -8.28
N ALA A 9 -21.49 25.39 -8.56
CA ALA A 9 -21.25 24.28 -7.64
C ALA A 9 -19.75 23.97 -7.57
N MET A 10 -19.13 24.25 -6.42
CA MET A 10 -17.71 23.98 -6.19
C MET A 10 -17.41 22.48 -6.37
N THR A 11 -16.38 22.19 -7.14
CA THR A 11 -16.08 20.85 -7.64
C THR A 11 -15.17 20.08 -6.67
N SER A 12 -15.77 19.48 -5.64
CA SER A 12 -15.02 18.72 -4.63
C SER A 12 -14.64 17.31 -5.08
N VAL A 13 -13.35 16.97 -4.95
CA VAL A 13 -12.81 15.61 -5.19
C VAL A 13 -12.36 15.00 -3.88
N ALA A 14 -12.88 13.83 -3.53
CA ALA A 14 -12.55 13.12 -2.31
C ALA A 14 -11.49 12.03 -2.53
N VAL A 15 -10.54 11.90 -1.60
CA VAL A 15 -9.54 10.82 -1.59
C VAL A 15 -9.56 10.10 -0.25
N ALA A 16 -9.94 8.82 -0.26
CA ALA A 16 -9.98 8.00 0.93
C ALA A 16 -8.57 7.47 1.29
N VAL A 17 -8.08 7.84 2.48
CA VAL A 17 -6.74 7.50 2.97
C VAL A 17 -6.79 6.58 4.19
N ASN A 18 -5.82 5.67 4.28
CA ASN A 18 -5.56 4.83 5.44
C ASN A 18 -4.08 4.97 5.85
N GLY A 19 -3.84 5.12 7.15
CA GLY A 19 -2.52 5.23 7.77
C GLY A 19 -2.50 4.78 9.23
N GLY A 20 -3.31 3.78 9.61
CA GLY A 20 -3.22 3.17 10.95
C GLY A 20 -1.89 2.44 11.19
N PRO A 21 -1.53 2.13 12.45
CA PRO A 21 -0.27 1.48 12.83
C PRO A 21 0.02 0.22 11.98
N GLY A 22 1.28 0.08 11.54
CA GLY A 22 1.73 -1.02 10.69
C GLY A 22 1.42 -0.89 9.18
N SER A 23 0.57 0.06 8.75
CA SER A 23 0.28 0.28 7.34
C SER A 23 1.27 1.28 6.70
N ARG A 24 2.15 0.81 5.79
CA ARG A 24 3.10 1.69 5.04
C ARG A 24 2.43 2.73 4.10
N GLY A 25 1.11 2.92 4.15
CA GLY A 25 0.37 3.98 3.42
C GLY A 25 0.43 3.92 1.88
N ASN A 26 1.14 2.96 1.29
CA ASN A 26 1.48 2.92 -0.13
C ASN A 26 0.28 2.77 -1.09
N GLY A 27 -0.91 2.39 -0.60
CA GLY A 27 -2.17 2.54 -1.33
C GLY A 27 -2.58 4.00 -1.41
N SER A 28 -2.86 4.59 -0.24
CA SER A 28 -3.21 5.99 -0.01
C SER A 28 -2.29 6.97 -0.76
N ARG A 29 -0.96 6.81 -0.64
CA ARG A 29 0.02 7.71 -1.28
C ARG A 29 -0.04 7.71 -2.81
N ARG A 30 -0.45 6.59 -3.43
CA ARG A 30 -0.64 6.50 -4.89
C ARG A 30 -1.99 7.09 -5.33
N ALA A 31 -3.04 6.92 -4.53
CA ALA A 31 -4.35 7.53 -4.79
C ALA A 31 -4.28 9.06 -4.71
N VAL A 32 -3.65 9.60 -3.66
CA VAL A 32 -3.46 11.05 -3.48
C VAL A 32 -2.65 11.64 -4.63
N ARG A 33 -1.49 11.05 -4.97
CA ARG A 33 -0.70 11.52 -6.12
C ARG A 33 -1.48 11.48 -7.44
N TRP A 34 -2.10 10.33 -7.76
CA TRP A 34 -2.87 10.21 -9.00
C TRP A 34 -4.03 11.22 -9.08
N ALA A 35 -4.72 11.49 -7.97
CA ALA A 35 -5.76 12.52 -7.93
C ALA A 35 -5.20 13.94 -8.21
N VAL A 36 -4.08 14.31 -7.57
CA VAL A 36 -3.38 15.59 -7.79
C VAL A 36 -2.80 15.69 -9.21
N GLU A 37 -2.44 14.57 -9.84
CA GLU A 37 -1.90 14.49 -11.21
C GLU A 37 -2.99 14.47 -12.31
N ASN A 38 -4.22 14.01 -12.02
CA ASN A 38 -5.23 13.69 -13.05
C ASN A 38 -6.61 14.36 -12.85
N LEU A 39 -6.91 14.90 -11.67
CA LEU A 39 -8.21 15.51 -11.34
C LEU A 39 -8.10 16.94 -10.78
N SER A 40 -6.88 17.48 -10.64
CA SER A 40 -6.60 18.80 -10.05
C SER A 40 -6.99 19.99 -10.94
N ALA A 41 -7.01 19.82 -12.25
CA ALA A 41 -7.52 20.84 -13.19
C ALA A 41 -9.06 20.92 -13.22
N ASP A 42 -9.73 20.01 -12.51
CA ASP A 42 -11.15 19.66 -12.65
C ASP A 42 -11.90 19.78 -11.30
N ALA A 43 -11.23 20.38 -10.28
CA ALA A 43 -11.61 20.36 -8.87
C ALA A 43 -11.13 21.60 -8.07
N ASP A 44 -12.03 22.31 -7.41
CA ASP A 44 -11.72 23.51 -6.60
C ASP A 44 -11.12 23.16 -5.21
N THR A 45 -11.53 22.04 -4.62
CA THR A 45 -11.12 21.59 -3.27
C THR A 45 -10.88 20.07 -3.24
N LEU A 46 -9.80 19.66 -2.59
CA LEU A 46 -9.43 18.25 -2.38
C LEU A 46 -9.75 17.82 -0.94
N ILE A 47 -10.67 16.87 -0.75
CA ILE A 47 -11.08 16.39 0.56
C ILE A 47 -10.36 15.08 0.88
N LEU A 48 -9.47 15.08 1.88
CA LEU A 48 -8.84 13.86 2.39
C LEU A 48 -9.73 13.22 3.47
N ILE A 49 -10.18 11.98 3.23
CA ILE A 49 -11.14 11.30 4.11
C ILE A 49 -10.47 10.12 4.81
N HIS A 50 -10.63 10.04 6.13
CA HIS A 50 -10.33 8.85 6.92
C HIS A 50 -11.60 8.32 7.59
N VAL A 51 -11.68 7.01 7.80
CA VAL A 51 -12.76 6.39 8.60
C VAL A 51 -12.16 5.79 9.86
N MET A 52 -12.42 6.42 11.01
CA MET A 52 -12.09 5.86 12.31
C MET A 52 -13.11 4.78 12.72
N PRO A 53 -12.71 3.75 13.49
CA PRO A 53 -13.64 2.83 14.12
C PRO A 53 -14.65 3.58 14.99
N ALA A 54 -15.89 3.08 15.06
CA ALA A 54 -16.88 3.59 16.00
C ALA A 54 -16.45 3.30 17.44
N ILE A 55 -16.49 4.30 18.32
CA ILE A 55 -16.12 4.13 19.72
C ILE A 55 -17.26 3.44 20.47
N THR A 56 -17.00 2.26 21.02
CA THR A 56 -17.96 1.47 21.82
C THR A 56 -17.56 1.34 23.29
N SER A 57 -16.32 1.65 23.60
CA SER A 57 -15.72 1.53 24.93
C SER A 57 -14.53 2.50 25.07
N ILE A 58 -14.22 2.89 26.30
CA ILE A 58 -13.05 3.71 26.65
C ILE A 58 -12.08 2.84 27.47
N PRO A 59 -10.78 2.80 27.12
CA PRO A 59 -9.79 2.07 27.89
C PRO A 59 -9.41 2.81 29.17
N THR A 60 -9.33 2.10 30.29
CA THR A 60 -8.83 2.62 31.57
C THR A 60 -7.30 2.58 31.63
N PRO A 61 -6.67 3.31 32.58
CA PRO A 61 -5.25 3.14 32.89
C PRO A 61 -4.86 1.73 33.38
N SER A 62 -5.82 0.90 33.85
CA SER A 62 -5.62 -0.52 34.18
C SER A 62 -5.61 -1.44 32.95
N GLY A 63 -6.00 -0.96 31.77
CA GLY A 63 -6.10 -1.74 30.53
C GLY A 63 -7.46 -2.42 30.32
N GLU A 64 -8.40 -2.23 31.23
CA GLU A 64 -9.80 -2.66 31.08
C GLU A 64 -10.55 -1.72 30.13
N GLN A 65 -11.72 -2.13 29.65
CA GLN A 65 -12.54 -1.33 28.74
C GLN A 65 -13.94 -1.12 29.32
N ILE A 66 -14.28 0.13 29.64
CA ILE A 66 -15.61 0.50 30.11
C ILE A 66 -16.49 0.81 28.89
N PRO A 67 -17.67 0.17 28.73
CA PRO A 67 -18.62 0.48 27.66
C PRO A 67 -19.12 1.94 27.72
N ILE A 68 -19.32 2.59 26.56
CA ILE A 68 -19.75 4.01 26.53
C ILE A 68 -21.13 4.27 27.16
N ASN A 69 -21.95 3.23 27.34
CA ASN A 69 -23.25 3.28 28.02
C ASN A 69 -23.14 3.28 29.56
N GLU A 70 -21.94 3.13 30.11
CA GLU A 70 -21.64 3.14 31.56
C GLU A 70 -20.83 4.39 31.97
N LEU A 71 -20.71 5.37 31.07
CA LEU A 71 -19.87 6.56 31.20
C LEU A 71 -20.67 7.85 31.03
N ASP A 72 -20.21 8.93 31.66
CA ASP A 72 -20.80 10.25 31.49
C ASP A 72 -20.59 10.79 30.07
N ALA A 73 -21.62 11.44 29.52
CA ALA A 73 -21.63 11.92 28.14
C ALA A 73 -20.49 12.89 27.83
N ASN A 74 -20.07 13.74 28.79
CA ASN A 74 -18.97 14.67 28.61
C ASN A 74 -17.62 13.94 28.54
N VAL A 75 -17.46 12.85 29.30
CA VAL A 75 -16.25 12.00 29.27
C VAL A 75 -16.16 11.24 27.95
N VAL A 76 -17.29 10.74 27.43
CA VAL A 76 -17.36 10.12 26.10
C VAL A 76 -17.05 11.14 25.01
N GLU A 77 -17.61 12.35 25.07
CA GLU A 77 -17.34 13.40 24.09
C GLU A 77 -15.87 13.84 24.09
N LEU A 78 -15.28 14.11 25.26
CA LEU A 78 -13.86 14.47 25.37
C LEU A 78 -12.94 13.39 24.77
N TYR A 79 -13.24 12.10 25.00
CA TYR A 79 -12.49 11.00 24.41
C TYR A 79 -12.70 10.88 22.90
N VAL A 80 -13.92 11.11 22.39
CA VAL A 80 -14.21 11.18 20.95
C VAL A 80 -13.43 12.33 20.30
N GLN A 81 -13.34 13.49 20.94
CA GLN A 81 -12.58 14.64 20.44
C GLN A 81 -11.06 14.38 20.42
N ASP A 82 -10.49 13.85 21.50
CA ASP A 82 -9.08 13.44 21.58
C ASP A 82 -8.72 12.36 20.54
N MET A 83 -9.56 11.34 20.38
CA MET A 83 -9.36 10.32 19.36
C MET A 83 -9.47 10.88 17.93
N ARG A 84 -10.37 11.84 17.67
CA ARG A 84 -10.45 12.56 16.39
C ARG A 84 -9.17 13.35 16.11
N ALA A 85 -8.67 14.11 17.08
CA ALA A 85 -7.41 14.85 16.96
C ALA A 85 -6.19 13.93 16.72
N LYS A 86 -6.18 12.74 17.33
CA LYS A 86 -5.18 11.69 17.04
C LYS A 86 -5.29 11.15 15.62
N PHE A 87 -6.51 10.91 15.13
CA PHE A 87 -6.73 10.45 13.75
C PHE A 87 -6.42 11.52 12.69
N GLU A 88 -6.54 12.81 12.99
CA GLU A 88 -6.13 13.88 12.07
C GLU A 88 -4.63 13.88 11.72
N GLN A 89 -3.77 13.40 12.63
CA GLN A 89 -2.33 13.26 12.40
C GLN A 89 -2.01 12.36 11.19
N ILE A 90 -2.91 11.42 10.85
CA ILE A 90 -2.78 10.56 9.65
C ILE A 90 -2.73 11.39 8.36
N PHE A 91 -3.29 12.60 8.32
CA PHE A 91 -3.31 13.43 7.12
C PHE A 91 -1.98 14.17 6.86
N LEU A 92 -1.12 14.39 7.86
CA LEU A 92 0.12 15.17 7.70
C LEU A 92 1.04 14.68 6.56
N PRO A 93 1.26 13.36 6.35
CA PRO A 93 2.07 12.86 5.24
C PRO A 93 1.42 13.00 3.87
N PHE A 94 0.11 13.30 3.81
CA PHE A 94 -0.68 13.46 2.59
C PHE A 94 -0.90 14.94 2.23
N LYS A 95 -1.12 15.84 3.22
CA LYS A 95 -1.12 17.30 2.98
C LYS A 95 0.19 17.75 2.31
N LYS A 96 1.33 17.20 2.74
CA LYS A 96 2.66 17.43 2.12
C LYS A 96 2.80 17.00 0.65
N LEU A 97 1.86 16.22 0.09
CA LEU A 97 1.84 15.81 -1.32
C LEU A 97 0.97 16.72 -2.21
N CYS A 98 0.14 17.58 -1.64
CA CYS A 98 -0.95 18.29 -2.34
C CYS A 98 -0.70 19.81 -2.40
N LYS A 99 0.58 20.22 -2.53
CA LYS A 99 1.11 21.55 -2.15
C LYS A 99 0.47 22.79 -2.80
N THR A 100 -0.37 22.63 -3.83
CA THR A 100 -0.93 23.72 -4.65
C THR A 100 -2.47 23.78 -4.64
N LEU A 101 -3.15 22.92 -3.89
CA LEU A 101 -4.61 22.85 -3.81
C LEU A 101 -5.11 23.23 -2.40
N ASN A 102 -6.36 23.67 -2.30
CA ASN A 102 -7.05 23.72 -1.02
C ASN A 102 -7.32 22.28 -0.54
N VAL A 103 -6.90 21.93 0.68
CA VAL A 103 -6.96 20.55 1.21
C VAL A 103 -7.68 20.49 2.53
N GLU A 104 -8.93 20.05 2.46
CA GLU A 104 -9.76 19.74 3.61
C GLU A 104 -9.47 18.34 4.16
N THR A 105 -9.80 18.12 5.43
CA THR A 105 -9.60 16.84 6.13
C THR A 105 -10.82 16.45 6.92
N LEU A 106 -11.29 15.22 6.72
CA LEU A 106 -12.55 14.73 7.26
C LEU A 106 -12.36 13.36 7.93
N VAL A 107 -12.61 13.29 9.24
CA VAL A 107 -12.64 12.04 10.01
C VAL A 107 -14.08 11.58 10.20
N LEU A 108 -14.50 10.62 9.36
CA LEU A 108 -15.79 9.95 9.46
C LEU A 108 -15.70 8.79 10.46
N GLU A 109 -16.81 8.43 11.09
CA GLU A 109 -16.86 7.36 12.08
C GLU A 109 -17.80 6.22 11.64
N GLY A 110 -17.38 4.96 11.86
CA GLY A 110 -18.28 3.83 11.70
C GLY A 110 -17.62 2.45 11.68
N LYS A 111 -18.43 1.41 11.88
CA LYS A 111 -17.99 0.00 12.00
C LYS A 111 -17.47 -0.62 10.69
N ASN A 112 -17.78 -0.04 9.52
CA ASN A 112 -17.32 -0.54 8.22
C ASN A 112 -16.96 0.63 7.27
N PRO A 113 -15.67 0.84 6.94
CA PRO A 113 -15.26 1.94 6.06
C PRO A 113 -15.90 1.95 4.67
N ALA A 114 -16.31 0.79 4.13
CA ALA A 114 -16.98 0.76 2.83
C ALA A 114 -18.38 1.38 2.88
N THR A 115 -19.18 1.09 3.92
CA THR A 115 -20.53 1.65 4.05
C THR A 115 -20.50 3.13 4.42
N VAL A 116 -19.54 3.55 5.25
CA VAL A 116 -19.32 4.96 5.61
C VAL A 116 -18.94 5.79 4.37
N LEU A 117 -18.02 5.31 3.53
CA LEU A 117 -17.63 6.01 2.30
C LEU A 117 -18.75 6.02 1.25
N LEU A 118 -19.55 4.95 1.15
CA LEU A 118 -20.71 4.89 0.26
C LEU A 118 -21.82 5.87 0.68
N ARG A 119 -22.09 5.95 1.98
CA ARG A 119 -23.04 6.91 2.55
C ARG A 119 -22.58 8.34 2.28
N TYR A 120 -21.33 8.67 2.62
CA TYR A 120 -20.74 9.98 2.33
C TYR A 120 -20.79 10.35 0.84
N ALA A 121 -20.44 9.43 -0.07
CA ALA A 121 -20.51 9.67 -1.51
C ALA A 121 -21.95 9.88 -2.05
N SER A 122 -22.97 9.50 -1.28
CA SER A 122 -24.38 9.71 -1.60
C SER A 122 -24.92 11.02 -1.00
N GLU A 123 -24.42 11.43 0.17
CA GLU A 123 -24.91 12.59 0.95
C GLU A 123 -24.15 13.90 0.65
N SER A 124 -22.87 13.84 0.24
CA SER A 124 -21.99 15.01 0.13
C SER A 124 -21.90 15.66 -1.26
N GLY A 125 -22.53 15.09 -2.29
CA GLY A 125 -22.52 15.63 -3.66
C GLY A 125 -21.17 15.61 -4.39
N ILE A 126 -20.15 14.89 -3.87
CA ILE A 126 -18.80 14.86 -4.46
C ILE A 126 -18.78 14.34 -5.90
N LYS A 127 -18.13 15.10 -6.80
CA LYS A 127 -17.97 14.76 -8.23
C LYS A 127 -17.17 13.47 -8.44
N SER A 128 -16.18 13.18 -7.58
CA SER A 128 -15.36 11.97 -7.68
C SER A 128 -14.79 11.49 -6.35
N LEU A 129 -14.65 10.16 -6.22
CA LEU A 129 -14.04 9.48 -5.07
C LEU A 129 -12.87 8.58 -5.51
N VAL A 130 -11.68 8.85 -4.98
CA VAL A 130 -10.43 8.14 -5.32
C VAL A 130 -9.98 7.24 -4.17
N LEU A 131 -9.63 5.99 -4.49
CA LEU A 131 -9.35 4.91 -3.53
C LEU A 131 -8.02 4.20 -3.81
N GLY A 132 -7.16 4.11 -2.79
CA GLY A 132 -5.89 3.41 -2.88
C GLY A 132 -6.01 1.89 -2.74
N SER A 133 -5.78 1.13 -3.82
CA SER A 133 -5.66 -0.33 -3.75
C SER A 133 -4.22 -0.75 -3.46
N CYS A 134 -4.02 -1.41 -2.32
CA CYS A 134 -2.89 -2.31 -2.12
C CYS A 134 -3.17 -3.63 -2.87
N PHE A 135 -2.14 -4.25 -3.44
CA PHE A 135 -2.21 -5.66 -3.85
C PHE A 135 -1.97 -6.50 -2.60
N SER A 136 -3.04 -7.01 -1.99
CA SER A 136 -2.95 -8.24 -1.18
C SER A 136 -3.02 -9.45 -2.11
N ASN A 137 -2.33 -10.53 -1.73
CA ASN A 137 -2.32 -11.79 -2.48
C ASN A 137 -3.76 -12.33 -2.65
N CYS A 138 -4.03 -13.00 -3.77
CA CYS A 138 -5.37 -13.46 -4.13
C CYS A 138 -6.06 -14.33 -3.05
N ILE A 139 -5.25 -15.04 -2.24
CA ILE A 139 -5.67 -15.81 -1.07
C ILE A 139 -6.48 -14.95 -0.09
N LEU A 140 -6.00 -13.75 0.25
CA LEU A 140 -6.66 -12.86 1.22
C LEU A 140 -8.03 -12.34 0.76
N ARG A 141 -8.34 -12.46 -0.54
CA ARG A 141 -9.62 -12.06 -1.15
C ARG A 141 -10.72 -13.11 -0.98
N LYS A 142 -10.39 -14.37 -0.64
CA LYS A 142 -11.39 -15.38 -0.26
C LYS A 142 -11.83 -15.22 1.20
N LEU A 143 -10.90 -14.95 2.12
CA LEU A 143 -11.14 -14.99 3.58
C LEU A 143 -11.78 -13.73 4.20
N ARG A 144 -11.66 -12.54 3.57
CA ARG A 144 -12.22 -11.28 4.09
C ARG A 144 -13.26 -10.62 3.17
N GLY A 145 -13.76 -11.36 2.18
CA GLY A 145 -14.69 -10.84 1.16
C GLY A 145 -14.08 -9.72 0.29
N PRO A 146 -14.91 -8.93 -0.42
CA PRO A 146 -14.44 -7.81 -1.22
C PRO A 146 -13.90 -6.67 -0.31
N GLY A 147 -12.58 -6.47 -0.34
CA GLY A 147 -11.94 -5.38 0.41
C GLY A 147 -12.42 -4.00 -0.05
N VAL A 148 -12.43 -3.02 0.87
CA VAL A 148 -13.12 -1.71 0.77
C VAL A 148 -13.15 -1.08 -0.64
N PRO A 149 -12.03 -0.89 -1.38
CA PRO A 149 -12.09 -0.28 -2.72
C PRO A 149 -12.92 -1.05 -3.76
N SER A 150 -13.04 -2.38 -3.61
CA SER A 150 -13.86 -3.21 -4.51
C SER A 150 -15.35 -3.12 -4.19
N THR A 151 -15.69 -2.90 -2.91
CA THR A 151 -17.08 -2.74 -2.45
C THR A 151 -17.61 -1.36 -2.81
N VAL A 152 -16.82 -0.30 -2.57
CA VAL A 152 -17.20 1.07 -2.96
C VAL A 152 -17.33 1.19 -4.48
N LEU A 153 -16.38 0.66 -5.26
CA LEU A 153 -16.46 0.65 -6.74
C LEU A 153 -17.69 -0.09 -7.29
N ARG A 154 -18.25 -1.06 -6.55
CA ARG A 154 -19.44 -1.82 -6.98
C ARG A 154 -20.76 -1.12 -6.65
N TYR A 155 -20.84 -0.48 -5.48
CA TYR A 155 -22.11 0.00 -4.92
C TYR A 155 -22.22 1.54 -4.80
N ALA A 156 -21.21 2.30 -5.24
CA ALA A 156 -21.29 3.76 -5.26
C ALA A 156 -22.43 4.26 -6.18
N PRO A 157 -23.10 5.36 -5.81
CA PRO A 157 -24.23 5.90 -6.58
C PRO A 157 -23.77 6.37 -7.97
N ASP A 158 -24.69 6.34 -8.94
CA ASP A 158 -24.44 6.79 -10.32
C ASP A 158 -24.40 8.32 -10.47
N THR A 159 -24.19 9.03 -9.36
CA THR A 159 -23.88 10.47 -9.27
C THR A 159 -22.39 10.76 -9.03
N CYS A 160 -21.59 9.74 -8.66
CA CYS A 160 -20.18 9.92 -8.26
C CYS A 160 -19.22 9.02 -9.08
N ASP A 161 -18.22 9.63 -9.72
CA ASP A 161 -17.17 8.92 -10.44
C ASP A 161 -16.20 8.24 -9.45
N VAL A 162 -16.06 6.90 -9.48
CA VAL A 162 -15.20 6.17 -8.54
C VAL A 162 -13.94 5.62 -9.21
N TYR A 163 -12.77 5.99 -8.69
CA TYR A 163 -11.46 5.60 -9.20
C TYR A 163 -10.69 4.75 -8.19
N VAL A 164 -10.21 3.56 -8.61
CA VAL A 164 -9.42 2.65 -7.77
C VAL A 164 -8.02 2.46 -8.34
N ILE A 165 -7.00 2.89 -7.58
CA ILE A 165 -5.61 3.04 -8.03
C ILE A 165 -4.73 1.89 -7.50
N SER A 166 -4.20 1.04 -8.39
CA SER A 166 -3.31 -0.09 -8.04
C SER A 166 -1.91 0.05 -8.68
N ARG A 167 -0.94 -0.83 -8.34
CA ARG A 167 0.47 -0.67 -8.77
C ARG A 167 0.70 -0.86 -10.29
N ARG A 168 -0.25 -1.47 -11.01
CA ARG A 168 -0.16 -1.75 -12.46
C ARG A 168 -1.51 -1.60 -13.20
N ARG A 169 -2.58 -1.11 -12.54
CA ARG A 169 -3.94 -0.99 -13.12
C ARG A 169 -4.75 0.13 -12.45
N LEU A 170 -5.48 0.88 -13.27
CA LEU A 170 -6.61 1.72 -12.88
C LEU A 170 -7.92 0.91 -13.01
N ARG A 171 -8.95 1.26 -12.23
CA ARG A 171 -10.35 0.90 -12.48
C ARG A 171 -11.23 2.14 -12.24
N LYS A 172 -12.21 2.37 -13.11
CA LYS A 172 -13.21 3.44 -13.00
C LYS A 172 -14.63 2.85 -13.00
N LYS A 173 -15.55 3.42 -12.21
CA LYS A 173 -17.00 3.42 -12.48
C LYS A 173 -17.38 4.86 -12.88
N SER A 174 -18.22 5.01 -13.91
CA SER A 174 -18.61 6.32 -14.45
C SER A 174 -20.06 6.33 -14.93
N THR A 175 -20.62 7.53 -15.06
CA THR A 175 -22.06 7.79 -14.98
C THR A 175 -22.80 7.89 -16.33
N ASN A 176 -22.08 7.77 -17.45
CA ASN A 176 -22.66 7.84 -18.82
C ASN A 176 -22.61 6.48 -19.56
N PRO A 177 -23.75 5.79 -19.77
CA PRO A 177 -23.80 4.47 -20.40
C PRO A 177 -23.92 4.50 -21.94
N SER A 178 -23.08 5.30 -22.63
CA SER A 178 -23.15 5.50 -24.09
C SER A 178 -21.90 5.07 -24.88
N SER A 179 -21.15 4.08 -24.39
CA SER A 179 -20.10 3.41 -25.17
C SER A 179 -19.79 2.00 -24.65
N PHE A 180 -20.68 1.03 -24.89
CA PHE A 180 -20.52 -0.36 -24.41
C PHE A 180 -19.48 -1.18 -25.23
N SER A 181 -18.26 -0.67 -25.35
CA SER A 181 -17.14 -1.42 -25.96
C SER A 181 -16.52 -2.36 -24.92
N LYS A 182 -16.37 -3.65 -25.26
CA LYS A 182 -15.62 -4.63 -24.44
C LYS A 182 -14.10 -4.44 -24.61
N THR A 183 -13.59 -3.24 -24.35
CA THR A 183 -12.16 -2.94 -24.40
C THR A 183 -11.45 -3.42 -23.12
N SER A 184 -11.25 -4.74 -23.02
CA SER A 184 -10.30 -5.30 -22.05
C SER A 184 -8.88 -4.91 -22.48
N SER A 185 -8.43 -3.72 -22.06
CA SER A 185 -7.11 -3.21 -22.44
C SER A 185 -5.99 -4.07 -21.84
N ARG A 186 -5.56 -5.05 -22.64
CA ARG A 186 -4.36 -5.89 -22.43
C ARG A 186 -3.13 -5.30 -23.15
N HIS A 187 -3.09 -4.00 -23.40
CA HIS A 187 -1.99 -3.33 -24.08
C HIS A 187 -1.36 -2.21 -23.24
N TRP A 188 -0.56 -2.63 -22.24
CA TRP A 188 0.76 -2.03 -22.04
C TRP A 188 1.78 -3.14 -22.32
N PHE A 189 2.17 -3.30 -23.59
CA PHE A 189 3.41 -3.96 -23.99
C PHE A 189 3.78 -3.59 -25.43
N VAL A 190 4.95 -2.96 -25.54
CA VAL A 190 5.93 -2.98 -26.65
C VAL A 190 5.51 -3.71 -27.94
N THR A 191 5.30 -2.95 -29.01
CA THR A 191 5.30 -3.47 -30.39
C THR A 191 6.71 -3.32 -30.97
N ARG A 192 7.47 -4.41 -31.15
CA ARG A 192 8.85 -4.40 -31.67
C ARG A 192 9.03 -5.34 -32.88
N ARG A 193 8.96 -4.81 -34.09
CA ARG A 193 9.36 -5.41 -35.38
C ARG A 193 9.70 -4.29 -36.37
N LYS A 194 10.72 -4.38 -37.24
CA LYS A 194 11.94 -5.21 -37.27
C LYS A 194 13.00 -4.42 -38.09
N LEU A 195 14.26 -4.88 -38.12
CA LEU A 195 15.40 -4.18 -38.76
C LEU A 195 15.23 -3.98 -40.28
N THR A 196 15.75 -2.87 -40.80
CA THR A 196 16.96 -2.83 -41.67
C THR A 196 17.60 -1.42 -41.73
N GLU A 197 18.87 -1.34 -41.31
CA GLU A 197 20.00 -0.60 -41.89
C GLU A 197 19.83 0.81 -42.55
N GLY A 198 20.41 1.82 -41.88
CA GLY A 198 21.57 2.60 -42.39
C GLY A 198 21.45 3.51 -43.64
N PRO A 199 21.70 4.82 -43.54
CA PRO A 199 21.94 5.68 -44.70
C PRO A 199 23.42 5.69 -45.12
N ASN A 200 23.71 5.42 -46.39
CA ASN A 200 25.00 5.68 -47.02
C ASN A 200 24.86 5.75 -48.55
N GLY A 201 25.39 6.80 -49.19
CA GLY A 201 25.75 6.77 -50.63
C GLY A 201 24.79 7.40 -51.67
N ILE A 202 25.15 8.62 -52.09
CA ILE A 202 25.25 9.17 -53.48
C ILE A 202 24.12 9.01 -54.53
N ASN A 203 23.93 10.13 -55.25
CA ASN A 203 23.52 10.33 -56.66
C ASN A 203 22.05 10.54 -57.11
N GLU A 204 21.85 11.73 -57.70
CA GLU A 204 21.22 12.03 -59.00
C GLU A 204 19.69 11.94 -59.27
N GLN A 205 19.15 13.15 -59.48
CA GLN A 205 18.44 13.62 -60.70
C GLN A 205 16.91 13.48 -60.90
N ILE A 206 16.39 14.54 -61.55
CA ILE A 206 15.20 14.64 -62.44
C ILE A 206 13.77 14.63 -61.81
N SER A 207 13.18 15.83 -61.77
CA SER A 207 11.73 16.19 -61.89
C SER A 207 10.70 15.62 -60.90
N GLY A 208 9.60 16.30 -60.57
CA GLY A 208 9.16 17.67 -60.92
C GLY A 208 7.62 17.80 -60.90
N SER A 209 7.09 19.02 -60.76
CA SER A 209 5.64 19.36 -60.79
C SER A 209 4.77 18.80 -59.63
N SER A 210 3.58 19.34 -59.32
CA SER A 210 3.13 20.74 -59.27
C SER A 210 1.75 20.88 -58.58
N THR A 211 1.54 22.01 -57.88
CA THR A 211 0.28 22.78 -57.71
C THR A 211 -1.06 22.15 -57.24
N LEU A 212 -1.80 23.00 -56.51
CA LEU A 212 -3.28 23.09 -56.39
C LEU A 212 -4.03 22.03 -55.53
N GLY A 213 -5.04 22.41 -54.72
CA GLY A 213 -5.33 23.75 -54.19
C GLY A 213 -6.77 24.05 -53.74
N SER A 214 -6.87 25.09 -52.88
CA SER A 214 -8.06 25.94 -52.66
C SER A 214 -9.17 25.38 -51.72
N LYS A 215 -9.64 26.10 -50.66
CA LYS A 215 -10.57 27.27 -50.57
C LYS A 215 -12.07 26.82 -50.52
N VAL A 216 -13.05 27.49 -49.87
CA VAL A 216 -13.14 28.87 -49.31
C VAL A 216 -14.36 29.10 -48.35
N ARG A 217 -14.22 30.01 -47.34
CA ARG A 217 -15.28 30.81 -46.60
C ARG A 217 -16.37 30.05 -45.80
N LYS A 218 -17.19 30.64 -44.90
CA LYS A 218 -17.48 32.01 -44.35
C LYS A 218 -17.91 31.83 -42.83
N ILE A 219 -18.29 32.77 -41.94
CA ILE A 219 -18.71 34.19 -42.05
C ILE A 219 -18.18 35.18 -40.96
N PHE A 220 -19.01 35.82 -40.12
CA PHE A 220 -18.79 37.07 -39.34
C PHE A 220 -19.52 37.09 -37.97
N GLY A 221 -19.11 38.02 -37.09
CA GLY A 221 -19.86 38.56 -35.93
C GLY A 221 -19.08 38.45 -34.61
N ALA A 222 -18.39 39.45 -34.02
CA ALA A 222 -18.54 40.92 -33.95
C ALA A 222 -19.76 41.41 -33.14
N SER A 223 -19.67 42.36 -32.17
CA SER A 223 -18.51 43.04 -31.54
C SER A 223 -18.96 44.00 -30.41
N SER A 224 -18.06 44.34 -29.46
CA SER A 224 -18.17 45.50 -28.50
C SER A 224 -19.25 45.42 -27.39
N LEU A 225 -19.20 46.19 -26.29
CA LEU A 225 -18.32 47.32 -25.87
C LEU A 225 -17.93 47.24 -24.35
N SER A 226 -17.16 48.22 -23.86
CA SER A 226 -16.60 48.43 -22.48
C SER A 226 -17.64 48.65 -21.36
N GLU A 227 -17.34 48.50 -20.05
CA GLU A 227 -16.59 49.47 -19.19
C GLU A 227 -16.27 48.97 -17.75
N LEU A 228 -15.15 49.45 -17.17
CA LEU A 228 -14.83 49.70 -15.72
C LEU A 228 -14.90 48.51 -14.71
N SER A 229 -14.22 48.51 -13.54
CA SER A 229 -13.50 49.56 -12.78
C SER A 229 -12.22 49.08 -12.04
N PHE A 230 -11.50 50.03 -11.43
CA PHE A 230 -10.36 49.89 -10.48
C PHE A 230 -10.69 49.05 -9.21
N SER A 231 -9.76 48.69 -8.30
CA SER A 231 -8.52 49.39 -7.89
C SER A 231 -7.41 48.50 -7.28
N SER A 232 -6.20 49.07 -7.11
CA SER A 232 -5.04 48.49 -6.42
C SER A 232 -4.53 49.36 -5.25
N SER A 233 -3.57 48.86 -4.49
CA SER A 233 -3.29 49.24 -3.08
C SER A 233 -2.33 50.42 -2.83
N GLN A 234 -2.41 50.92 -1.58
CA GLN A 234 -1.35 51.62 -0.79
C GLN A 234 -1.02 53.09 -1.13
N ALA A 235 -0.33 53.73 -0.17
CA ALA A 235 -0.05 55.17 -0.09
C ALA A 235 1.31 55.41 0.59
N PHE A 236 1.92 56.59 0.40
CA PHE A 236 2.48 57.43 1.50
C PHE A 236 3.05 58.79 0.99
N THR A 237 2.52 59.89 1.55
CA THR A 237 3.13 61.21 1.84
C THR A 237 4.17 61.91 0.92
N HIS A 238 3.72 63.02 0.31
CA HIS A 238 4.22 64.41 0.42
C HIS A 238 5.58 64.94 -0.14
N GLN A 239 5.41 66.07 -0.86
CA GLN A 239 6.23 67.31 -0.96
C GLN A 239 7.53 67.35 -1.78
N GLY A 240 7.59 68.37 -2.65
CA GLY A 240 8.75 68.80 -3.45
C GLY A 240 8.27 69.54 -4.71
N SER A 241 8.48 70.86 -4.79
CA SER A 241 7.97 71.69 -5.90
C SER A 241 9.10 72.33 -6.70
N THR A 242 8.94 72.45 -8.03
CA THR A 242 9.34 73.65 -8.79
C THR A 242 8.66 73.68 -10.16
N ASN A 243 8.53 74.88 -10.73
CA ASN A 243 7.71 75.17 -11.91
C ASN A 243 8.48 74.98 -13.23
N ALA A 244 7.76 74.64 -14.31
CA ALA A 244 7.88 75.34 -15.60
C ALA A 244 6.66 75.03 -16.50
N SER A 245 6.13 76.05 -17.17
CA SER A 245 4.95 75.96 -18.05
C SER A 245 5.14 76.84 -19.27
N ILE A 246 4.91 76.30 -20.47
CA ILE A 246 4.69 77.08 -21.70
C ILE A 246 3.53 76.40 -22.43
N ASP A 247 2.52 77.17 -22.82
CA ASP A 247 1.35 76.69 -23.53
C ASP A 247 0.96 77.66 -24.67
N GLN A 248 -0.04 77.26 -25.45
CA GLN A 248 -0.41 77.76 -26.78
C GLN A 248 -0.75 79.26 -26.87
N GLU A 249 -0.49 79.86 -28.05
CA GLU A 249 -1.37 80.89 -28.62
C GLU A 249 -2.06 80.33 -29.89
N SER A 250 -3.33 80.68 -30.07
CA SER A 250 -4.05 80.47 -31.35
C SER A 250 -4.90 81.70 -31.66
N TYR A 251 -4.79 82.20 -32.88
CA TYR A 251 -5.47 83.42 -33.32
C TYR A 251 -6.80 83.07 -34.00
N HIS A 252 -7.89 83.66 -33.50
CA HIS A 252 -9.12 83.82 -34.27
C HIS A 252 -9.70 85.22 -34.02
N GLN A 253 -9.87 85.98 -35.10
CA GLN A 253 -10.58 87.27 -35.08
C GLN A 253 -12.08 87.02 -35.18
N ASN A 254 -12.88 87.85 -34.50
CA ASN A 254 -14.29 88.02 -34.78
C ASN A 254 -14.52 89.40 -35.42
N LEU A 255 -15.39 89.45 -36.44
CA LEU A 255 -15.73 90.66 -37.16
C LEU A 255 -16.93 91.36 -36.48
N GLY A 256 -16.84 92.67 -36.28
CA GLY A 256 -17.91 93.53 -35.77
C GLY A 256 -18.09 94.73 -36.70
N ASP A 257 -19.33 95.11 -36.97
CA ASP A 257 -19.72 95.86 -38.17
C ASP A 257 -20.12 97.34 -37.91
N ASN A 258 -20.12 98.15 -38.98
CA ASN A 258 -20.50 99.57 -39.07
C ASN A 258 -19.52 100.57 -38.39
N ASN A 259 -19.14 101.68 -39.02
CA ASN A 259 -20.02 102.64 -39.70
C ASN A 259 -19.45 103.27 -40.99
N GLN A 260 -20.34 103.99 -41.68
CA GLN A 260 -20.14 104.70 -42.95
C GLN A 260 -19.24 105.94 -42.81
N GLU A 261 -18.35 106.16 -43.77
CA GLU A 261 -18.00 107.52 -44.23
C GLU A 261 -18.00 107.56 -45.78
N THR A 262 -18.36 108.72 -46.34
CA THR A 262 -18.79 108.82 -47.74
C THR A 262 -17.74 109.51 -48.63
N LEU A 263 -17.31 108.85 -49.71
CA LEU A 263 -16.44 109.45 -50.72
C LEU A 263 -17.17 110.50 -51.56
N THR A 264 -16.92 111.78 -51.30
CA THR A 264 -17.38 112.90 -52.16
C THR A 264 -16.22 113.65 -52.82
N VAL A 265 -15.41 112.95 -53.62
CA VAL A 265 -14.39 113.58 -54.48
C VAL A 265 -15.06 114.12 -55.75
N LYS A 266 -15.56 115.36 -55.70
CA LYS A 266 -16.02 116.10 -56.89
C LYS A 266 -14.82 116.69 -57.64
N VAL A 267 -14.37 116.03 -58.71
CA VAL A 267 -13.49 116.65 -59.71
C VAL A 267 -14.31 116.99 -60.95
N ALA A 268 -14.54 118.27 -61.18
CA ALA A 268 -15.02 118.77 -62.46
C ALA A 268 -13.81 118.96 -63.41
N ILE A 269 -13.96 118.58 -64.68
CA ILE A 269 -12.91 118.75 -65.70
C ILE A 269 -13.39 119.76 -66.76
N PRO A 270 -12.87 121.01 -66.75
CA PRO A 270 -13.05 121.94 -67.84
C PRO A 270 -12.18 121.57 -69.06
N TRP A 271 -12.81 120.81 -69.97
CA TRP A 271 -12.62 120.79 -71.44
C TRP A 271 -11.36 121.41 -72.06
N LEU A 272 -10.61 120.61 -72.84
CA LEU A 272 -10.39 120.84 -74.30
C LEU A 272 -9.52 119.73 -74.93
N LEU A 273 -10.13 118.60 -75.32
CA LEU A 273 -9.55 117.61 -76.26
C LEU A 273 -10.61 117.19 -77.31
N PRO A 274 -10.22 116.69 -78.51
CA PRO A 274 -11.16 116.35 -79.58
C PRO A 274 -12.08 115.15 -79.25
N LYS A 275 -13.35 115.21 -79.66
CA LYS A 275 -14.38 114.20 -79.33
C LYS A 275 -14.00 112.76 -79.70
N ALA A 276 -13.37 112.54 -80.86
CA ALA A 276 -12.99 111.21 -81.33
C ALA A 276 -11.93 110.53 -80.42
N GLU A 277 -11.09 111.33 -79.77
CA GLU A 277 -10.02 110.85 -78.89
C GLU A 277 -10.59 110.40 -77.54
N VAL A 278 -11.62 111.09 -77.04
CA VAL A 278 -12.37 110.72 -75.83
C VAL A 278 -13.17 109.42 -76.01
N GLU A 279 -13.72 109.17 -77.20
CA GLU A 279 -14.43 107.91 -77.49
C GLU A 279 -13.45 106.74 -77.66
N LYS A 280 -12.29 106.94 -78.30
CA LYS A 280 -11.22 105.94 -78.35
C LYS A 280 -10.69 105.58 -76.95
N LEU A 281 -10.38 106.58 -76.12
CA LEU A 281 -9.93 106.38 -74.74
C LEU A 281 -11.00 105.71 -73.86
N ARG A 282 -12.29 105.93 -74.13
CA ARG A 282 -13.38 105.19 -73.47
C ARG A 282 -13.41 103.71 -73.84
N LEU A 283 -13.23 103.38 -75.11
CA LEU A 283 -13.16 101.97 -75.57
C LEU A 283 -11.91 101.28 -75.00
N GLU A 284 -10.75 101.94 -75.02
CA GLU A 284 -9.50 101.41 -74.43
C GLU A 284 -9.62 101.22 -72.92
N LEU A 285 -10.28 102.15 -72.20
CA LEU A 285 -10.56 101.99 -70.77
C LEU A 285 -11.56 100.87 -70.49
N GLN A 286 -12.58 100.69 -71.33
CA GLN A 286 -13.59 99.64 -71.15
C GLN A 286 -13.02 98.24 -71.42
N ASP A 287 -12.14 98.08 -72.41
CA ASP A 287 -11.41 96.83 -72.63
C ASP A 287 -10.38 96.56 -71.51
N ALA A 288 -9.67 97.59 -71.04
CA ALA A 288 -8.78 97.47 -69.89
C ALA A 288 -9.51 97.05 -68.60
N VAL A 289 -10.70 97.60 -68.34
CA VAL A 289 -11.57 97.15 -67.23
C VAL A 289 -12.03 95.71 -67.45
N SER A 290 -12.48 95.33 -68.65
CA SER A 290 -12.88 93.94 -68.95
C SER A 290 -11.72 92.94 -68.83
N MET A 291 -10.49 93.34 -69.14
CA MET A 291 -9.30 92.52 -68.89
C MET A 291 -8.97 92.42 -67.40
N TYR A 292 -9.14 93.51 -66.64
CA TYR A 292 -8.94 93.50 -65.19
C TYR A 292 -9.99 92.64 -64.46
N GLU A 293 -11.26 92.74 -64.85
CA GLU A 293 -12.36 91.90 -64.33
C GLU A 293 -12.06 90.41 -64.57
N ARG A 294 -11.71 90.03 -65.80
CA ARG A 294 -11.30 88.64 -66.12
C ARG A 294 -10.08 88.18 -65.32
N ALA A 295 -9.06 89.04 -65.16
CA ALA A 295 -7.88 88.72 -64.34
C ALA A 295 -8.24 88.54 -62.85
N CYS A 296 -9.19 89.31 -62.32
CA CYS A 296 -9.73 89.12 -60.97
C CYS A 296 -10.55 87.84 -60.83
N GLU A 297 -11.38 87.48 -61.82
CA GLU A 297 -12.10 86.20 -61.84
C GLU A 297 -11.14 85.00 -61.90
N GLU A 298 -10.09 85.06 -62.73
CA GLU A 298 -9.03 84.04 -62.78
C GLU A 298 -8.25 83.97 -61.46
N LEU A 299 -7.97 85.10 -60.80
CA LEU A 299 -7.34 85.14 -59.48
C LEU A 299 -8.21 84.45 -58.41
N VAL A 300 -9.51 84.75 -58.36
CA VAL A 300 -10.44 84.13 -57.39
C VAL A 300 -10.60 82.64 -57.68
N HIS A 301 -10.73 82.24 -58.94
CA HIS A 301 -10.82 80.83 -59.34
C HIS A 301 -9.52 80.05 -59.01
N THR A 302 -8.35 80.62 -59.27
CA THR A 302 -7.06 79.98 -58.93
C THR A 302 -6.84 79.93 -57.42
N GLN A 303 -7.20 80.97 -56.67
CA GLN A 303 -7.16 80.98 -55.20
C GLN A 303 -8.10 79.90 -54.61
N SER A 304 -9.33 79.79 -55.11
CA SER A 304 -10.28 78.74 -54.71
C SER A 304 -9.73 77.34 -55.00
N LYS A 305 -9.15 77.13 -56.19
CA LYS A 305 -8.53 75.85 -56.57
C LYS A 305 -7.31 75.49 -55.70
N VAL A 306 -6.48 76.47 -55.33
CA VAL A 306 -5.37 76.29 -54.37
C VAL A 306 -5.90 75.95 -52.98
N GLN A 307 -7.00 76.56 -52.53
CA GLN A 307 -7.62 76.27 -51.24
C GLN A 307 -8.19 74.84 -51.18
N ILE A 308 -8.82 74.35 -52.27
CA ILE A 308 -9.27 72.97 -52.39
C ILE A 308 -8.07 72.00 -52.33
N LEU A 309 -7.05 72.19 -53.18
CA LEU A 309 -5.85 71.34 -53.20
C LEU A 309 -5.08 71.35 -51.86
N SER A 310 -5.09 72.48 -51.15
CA SER A 310 -4.52 72.59 -49.80
C SER A 310 -5.30 71.73 -48.80
N SER A 311 -6.64 71.75 -48.86
CA SER A 311 -7.49 70.91 -48.00
C SER A 311 -7.30 69.41 -48.29
N GLU A 312 -7.21 69.01 -49.56
CA GLU A 312 -6.93 67.62 -49.96
C GLU A 312 -5.54 67.16 -49.48
N CYS A 313 -4.52 68.02 -49.59
CA CYS A 313 -3.17 67.75 -49.10
C CYS A 313 -3.12 67.55 -47.57
N ILE A 314 -3.91 68.32 -46.81
CA ILE A 314 -4.07 68.14 -45.36
C ILE A 314 -4.79 66.81 -45.06
N GLU A 315 -5.82 66.47 -45.83
CA GLU A 315 -6.62 65.26 -45.64
C GLU A 315 -5.82 63.98 -45.97
N GLU A 316 -5.02 63.97 -47.03
CA GLU A 316 -4.08 62.88 -47.31
C GLU A 316 -2.97 62.80 -46.26
N ARG A 317 -2.44 63.92 -45.77
CA ARG A 317 -1.46 63.92 -44.67
C ARG A 317 -2.02 63.29 -43.40
N ARG A 318 -3.29 63.55 -43.06
CA ARG A 318 -4.00 62.88 -41.96
C ARG A 318 -4.09 61.36 -42.18
N LYS A 319 -4.47 60.92 -43.38
CA LYS A 319 -4.56 59.49 -43.74
C LYS A 319 -3.20 58.78 -43.65
N VAL A 320 -2.13 59.42 -44.11
CA VAL A 320 -0.75 58.90 -44.05
C VAL A 320 -0.27 58.80 -42.59
N ASN A 321 -0.46 59.84 -41.78
CA ASN A 321 -0.09 59.81 -40.36
C ASN A 321 -0.85 58.69 -39.61
N ALA A 322 -2.17 58.61 -39.80
CA ALA A 322 -2.99 57.55 -39.22
C ALA A 322 -2.65 56.14 -39.76
N ALA A 323 -1.98 56.02 -40.92
CA ALA A 323 -1.45 54.75 -41.42
C ALA A 323 -0.11 54.39 -40.75
N LEU A 324 0.78 55.37 -40.56
CA LEU A 324 2.06 55.22 -39.89
C LEU A 324 1.89 54.82 -38.41
N GLU A 325 0.93 55.41 -37.70
CA GLU A 325 0.58 55.03 -36.33
C GLU A 325 0.09 53.57 -36.24
N ARG A 326 -0.78 53.15 -37.18
CA ARG A 326 -1.23 51.75 -37.28
C ARG A 326 -0.08 50.80 -37.60
N GLU A 327 0.84 51.18 -38.47
CA GLU A 327 2.04 50.37 -38.73
C GLU A 327 2.89 50.24 -37.45
N GLY A 328 3.05 51.33 -36.70
CA GLY A 328 3.74 51.34 -35.40
C GLY A 328 3.11 50.39 -34.38
N THR A 329 1.78 50.37 -34.23
CA THR A 329 1.10 49.45 -33.30
C THR A 329 1.21 48.00 -33.75
N PHE A 330 1.03 47.69 -35.04
CA PHE A 330 1.24 46.32 -35.55
C PHE A 330 2.69 45.85 -35.39
N ARG A 331 3.68 46.73 -35.62
CA ARG A 331 5.11 46.42 -35.43
C ARG A 331 5.43 46.14 -33.95
N LYS A 332 4.81 46.88 -33.02
CA LYS A 332 4.93 46.62 -31.57
C LYS A 332 4.35 45.27 -31.20
N ILE A 333 3.10 44.98 -31.60
CA ILE A 333 2.43 43.69 -31.34
C ILE A 333 3.26 42.52 -31.91
N ALA A 334 3.77 42.64 -33.13
CA ALA A 334 4.63 41.62 -33.74
C ALA A 334 5.95 41.40 -32.98
N SER A 335 6.52 42.46 -32.37
CA SER A 335 7.72 42.34 -31.53
C SER A 335 7.44 41.69 -30.17
N GLU A 336 6.31 42.00 -29.54
CA GLU A 336 5.86 41.40 -28.27
C GLU A 336 5.52 39.92 -28.44
N GLU A 337 4.81 39.57 -29.52
CA GLU A 337 4.44 38.18 -29.81
C GLU A 337 5.67 37.33 -30.21
N LYS A 338 6.64 37.92 -30.91
CA LYS A 338 7.93 37.27 -31.18
C LYS A 338 8.72 37.01 -29.89
N ALA A 339 8.67 37.93 -28.92
CA ALA A 339 9.34 37.75 -27.62
C ALA A 339 8.72 36.58 -26.83
N LYS A 340 7.39 36.55 -26.69
CA LYS A 340 6.67 35.42 -26.07
C LYS A 340 6.96 34.09 -26.78
N HIS A 341 7.00 34.09 -28.11
CA HIS A 341 7.28 32.85 -28.84
C HIS A 341 8.69 32.32 -28.54
N LEU A 342 9.70 33.20 -28.46
CA LEU A 342 11.06 32.81 -28.07
C LEU A 342 11.10 32.23 -26.64
N GLU A 343 10.44 32.88 -25.69
CA GLU A 343 10.30 32.40 -24.31
C GLU A 343 9.68 30.98 -24.26
N THR A 344 8.55 30.76 -24.94
CA THR A 344 7.92 29.41 -25.03
C THR A 344 8.79 28.37 -25.74
N MET A 345 9.68 28.78 -26.67
CA MET A 345 10.63 27.86 -27.30
C MET A 345 11.73 27.44 -26.33
N GLU A 346 12.24 28.35 -25.50
CA GLU A 346 13.23 28.05 -24.47
C GLU A 346 12.65 27.14 -23.37
N GLU A 347 11.43 27.41 -22.89
CA GLU A 347 10.71 26.52 -21.95
C GLU A 347 10.55 25.10 -22.51
N VAL A 348 10.13 24.97 -23.78
CA VAL A 348 9.97 23.68 -24.46
C VAL A 348 11.30 22.94 -24.61
N GLU A 349 12.41 23.65 -24.85
CA GLU A 349 13.73 23.03 -24.94
C GLU A 349 14.25 22.57 -23.56
N VAL A 350 14.03 23.35 -22.50
CA VAL A 350 14.33 22.93 -21.12
C VAL A 350 13.50 21.69 -20.76
N ALA A 351 12.21 21.66 -21.11
CA ALA A 351 11.34 20.50 -20.87
C ALA A 351 11.81 19.22 -21.58
N LYS A 352 12.25 19.30 -22.84
CA LYS A 352 12.87 18.17 -23.56
C LYS A 352 14.10 17.63 -22.83
N ASN A 353 14.99 18.51 -22.39
CA ASN A 353 16.23 18.13 -21.72
C ASN A 353 15.96 17.45 -20.36
N LEU A 354 14.99 17.96 -19.58
CA LEU A 354 14.55 17.31 -18.33
C LEU A 354 13.94 15.92 -18.59
N LEU A 355 13.11 15.76 -19.63
CA LEU A 355 12.55 14.46 -20.01
C LEU A 355 13.63 13.47 -20.46
N ALA A 356 14.65 13.91 -21.21
CA ALA A 356 15.76 13.07 -21.62
C ALA A 356 16.58 12.55 -20.41
N ILE A 357 16.83 13.42 -19.42
CA ILE A 357 17.49 13.05 -18.15
C ILE A 357 16.64 12.03 -17.39
N GLU A 358 15.32 12.23 -17.28
CA GLU A 358 14.45 11.29 -16.55
C GLU A 358 14.37 9.92 -17.23
N VAL A 359 14.26 9.89 -18.57
CA VAL A 359 14.23 8.63 -19.35
C VAL A 359 15.55 7.87 -19.19
N ASN A 360 16.70 8.55 -19.24
CA ASN A 360 18.00 7.92 -19.00
C ASN A 360 18.11 7.36 -17.56
N GLY A 361 17.69 8.15 -16.55
CA GLY A 361 17.66 7.72 -15.16
C GLY A 361 16.77 6.48 -14.93
N ARG A 362 15.59 6.42 -15.56
CA ARG A 362 14.72 5.23 -15.56
C ARG A 362 15.40 4.04 -16.22
N GLN A 363 16.05 4.23 -17.37
CA GLN A 363 16.72 3.14 -18.10
C GLN A 363 17.89 2.54 -17.30
N ILE A 364 18.68 3.39 -16.63
CA ILE A 364 19.77 2.97 -15.73
C ILE A 364 19.21 2.19 -14.52
N ALA A 365 18.12 2.67 -13.92
CA ALA A 365 17.47 1.99 -12.79
C ALA A 365 16.89 0.62 -13.18
N GLU A 366 16.30 0.48 -14.37
CA GLU A 366 15.84 -0.82 -14.89
C GLU A 366 17.01 -1.78 -15.16
N LEU A 367 18.13 -1.30 -15.71
CA LEU A 367 19.33 -2.11 -15.90
C LEU A 367 19.95 -2.55 -14.58
N HIS A 368 20.00 -1.68 -13.56
CA HIS A 368 20.47 -2.03 -12.22
C HIS A 368 19.58 -3.10 -11.57
N ALA A 369 18.26 -2.91 -11.61
CA ALA A 369 17.31 -3.88 -11.07
C ALA A 369 17.35 -5.24 -11.79
N LEU A 370 17.57 -5.25 -13.11
CA LEU A 370 17.74 -6.48 -13.89
C LEU A 370 19.07 -7.18 -13.57
N LYS A 371 20.17 -6.41 -13.43
CA LYS A 371 21.48 -6.92 -13.03
C LYS A 371 21.42 -7.53 -11.63
N GLU A 372 20.88 -6.81 -10.64
CA GLU A 372 20.62 -7.34 -9.30
C GLU A 372 19.78 -8.62 -9.34
N SER A 373 18.71 -8.65 -10.15
CA SER A 373 17.85 -9.83 -10.25
C SER A 373 18.59 -11.03 -10.86
N SER A 374 19.51 -10.80 -11.82
CA SER A 374 20.33 -11.86 -12.40
C SER A 374 21.44 -12.31 -11.45
N GLU A 375 22.05 -11.42 -10.69
CA GLU A 375 23.07 -11.75 -9.69
C GLU A 375 22.44 -12.50 -8.50
N LYS A 376 21.26 -12.09 -8.03
CA LYS A 376 20.47 -12.82 -7.03
C LYS A 376 20.03 -14.19 -7.53
N GLN A 377 19.62 -14.31 -8.79
CA GLN A 377 19.30 -15.61 -9.39
C GLN A 377 20.53 -16.51 -9.48
N LYS A 378 21.69 -16.00 -9.92
CA LYS A 378 22.94 -16.78 -9.97
C LYS A 378 23.40 -17.24 -8.59
N ILE A 379 23.33 -16.38 -7.57
CA ILE A 379 23.66 -16.75 -6.19
C ILE A 379 22.74 -17.87 -5.70
N VAL A 380 21.43 -17.81 -6.01
CA VAL A 380 20.49 -18.91 -5.75
C VAL A 380 20.89 -20.17 -6.53
N ASP A 381 21.15 -20.06 -7.83
CA ASP A 381 21.48 -21.21 -8.67
C ASP A 381 22.81 -21.88 -8.24
N GLU A 382 23.80 -21.11 -7.75
CA GLU A 382 25.09 -21.59 -7.22
C GLU A 382 24.97 -22.22 -5.82
N LEU A 383 24.23 -21.58 -4.90
CA LEU A 383 23.85 -22.14 -3.59
C LEU A 383 23.12 -23.48 -3.74
N PHE A 384 22.24 -23.58 -4.73
CA PHE A 384 21.45 -24.78 -4.96
C PHE A 384 22.22 -25.84 -5.77
N SER A 385 23.09 -25.46 -6.71
CA SER A 385 23.85 -26.43 -7.54
C SER A 385 24.94 -27.16 -6.76
N SER A 386 25.56 -26.50 -5.77
CA SER A 386 26.65 -27.07 -4.97
C SER A 386 26.19 -28.08 -3.90
N ASP A 387 24.92 -28.00 -3.47
CA ASP A 387 24.47 -28.68 -2.25
C ASP A 387 24.01 -30.14 -2.45
N LYS A 388 24.58 -31.05 -1.65
CA LYS A 388 24.26 -32.48 -1.53
C LYS A 388 23.48 -32.86 -0.25
N ARG A 389 23.18 -31.90 0.65
CA ARG A 389 22.71 -32.15 2.03
C ARG A 389 21.24 -32.57 2.15
N TYR A 390 20.43 -32.40 1.10
CA TYR A 390 19.02 -32.81 1.06
C TYR A 390 18.64 -33.40 -0.32
N ARG A 391 17.63 -34.28 -0.37
CA ARG A 391 17.12 -34.80 -1.66
C ARG A 391 16.36 -33.70 -2.39
N LYS A 392 16.70 -33.50 -3.67
CA LYS A 392 15.93 -32.65 -4.58
C LYS A 392 14.89 -33.51 -5.28
N TYR A 393 13.65 -33.04 -5.31
CA TYR A 393 12.56 -33.61 -6.09
C TYR A 393 12.23 -32.66 -7.24
N THR A 394 11.99 -33.22 -8.42
CA THR A 394 11.45 -32.51 -9.59
C THR A 394 10.02 -32.05 -9.34
N LYS A 395 9.56 -31.04 -10.09
CA LYS A 395 8.13 -30.65 -10.06
C LYS A 395 7.20 -31.83 -10.37
N ASP A 396 7.54 -32.64 -11.36
CA ASP A 396 6.67 -33.72 -11.85
C ASP A 396 6.49 -34.85 -10.82
N GLU A 397 7.56 -35.22 -10.09
CA GLU A 397 7.46 -36.14 -8.94
C GLU A 397 6.48 -35.63 -7.88
N ILE A 398 6.52 -34.33 -7.55
CA ILE A 398 5.65 -33.72 -6.56
C ILE A 398 4.19 -33.64 -7.05
N GLU A 399 3.97 -33.24 -8.30
CA GLU A 399 2.61 -33.20 -8.88
C GLU A 399 1.99 -34.61 -8.94
N VAL A 400 2.73 -35.64 -9.38
CA VAL A 400 2.22 -37.02 -9.36
C VAL A 400 1.98 -37.52 -7.93
N ALA A 401 2.91 -37.30 -6.99
CA ALA A 401 2.77 -37.75 -5.61
C ALA A 401 1.57 -37.12 -4.89
N THR A 402 1.27 -35.86 -5.18
CA THR A 402 0.18 -35.07 -4.57
C THR A 402 -1.13 -35.07 -5.37
N ASP A 403 -1.23 -35.86 -6.44
CA ASP A 403 -2.41 -35.90 -7.34
C ASP A 403 -2.75 -34.50 -7.86
N PHE A 404 -1.75 -33.85 -8.47
CA PHE A 404 -1.77 -32.48 -9.01
C PHE A 404 -2.24 -31.43 -7.99
N PHE A 405 -1.77 -31.57 -6.74
CA PHE A 405 -2.20 -30.76 -5.59
C PHE A 405 -3.72 -30.78 -5.34
N SER A 406 -4.35 -31.95 -5.49
CA SER A 406 -5.78 -32.13 -5.27
C SER A 406 -6.22 -31.71 -3.86
N GLU A 407 -7.33 -30.97 -3.78
CA GLU A 407 -7.94 -30.53 -2.52
C GLU A 407 -8.33 -31.70 -1.60
N SER A 408 -8.56 -32.91 -2.15
CA SER A 408 -8.84 -34.12 -1.35
C SER A 408 -7.65 -34.63 -0.53
N ARG A 409 -6.44 -34.14 -0.81
CA ARG A 409 -5.20 -34.51 -0.11
C ARG A 409 -4.72 -33.45 0.88
N VAL A 410 -5.43 -32.34 1.05
CA VAL A 410 -5.05 -31.31 2.03
C VAL A 410 -5.22 -31.86 3.44
N ILE A 411 -4.11 -31.89 4.20
CA ILE A 411 -4.08 -32.35 5.61
C ILE A 411 -4.02 -31.19 6.61
N GLY A 412 -3.69 -29.99 6.13
CA GLY A 412 -3.73 -28.74 6.90
C GLY A 412 -3.61 -27.50 6.01
N GLU A 413 -4.22 -26.40 6.44
CA GLU A 413 -4.08 -25.07 5.85
C GLU A 413 -3.80 -24.07 6.97
N GLY A 414 -2.77 -23.24 6.81
CA GLY A 414 -2.35 -22.27 7.83
C GLY A 414 -1.69 -21.02 7.25
N GLY A 415 -1.18 -20.15 8.11
CA GLY A 415 -0.55 -18.88 7.71
C GLY A 415 0.63 -19.04 6.74
N TYR A 416 1.29 -20.20 6.78
CA TYR A 416 2.42 -20.59 5.91
C TYR A 416 2.00 -21.53 4.75
N GLY A 417 0.74 -21.49 4.32
CA GLY A 417 0.23 -22.22 3.15
C GLY A 417 -0.51 -23.53 3.45
N LYS A 418 -0.78 -24.31 2.39
CA LYS A 418 -1.39 -25.64 2.44
C LYS A 418 -0.34 -26.74 2.52
N VAL A 419 -0.68 -27.81 3.23
CA VAL A 419 0.09 -29.05 3.31
C VAL A 419 -0.74 -30.19 2.71
N TYR A 420 -0.15 -30.95 1.79
CA TYR A 420 -0.79 -32.04 1.04
C TYR A 420 -0.16 -33.39 1.41
N LYS A 421 -0.98 -34.45 1.50
CA LYS A 421 -0.51 -35.83 1.65
C LYS A 421 -0.07 -36.40 0.30
N GLY A 422 1.23 -36.57 0.15
CA GLY A 422 1.86 -37.21 -0.99
C GLY A 422 2.25 -38.66 -0.72
N ASN A 423 2.70 -39.35 -1.77
CA ASN A 423 3.39 -40.63 -1.69
C ASN A 423 4.55 -40.63 -2.70
N LEU A 424 5.80 -40.64 -2.22
CA LEU A 424 7.03 -40.60 -3.03
C LEU A 424 7.81 -41.89 -2.74
N ASP A 425 8.20 -42.64 -3.78
CA ASP A 425 8.91 -43.93 -3.65
C ASP A 425 8.26 -44.88 -2.61
N HIS A 426 6.92 -45.01 -2.67
CA HIS A 426 6.09 -45.74 -1.69
C HIS A 426 6.14 -45.24 -0.23
N THR A 427 6.83 -44.14 0.04
CA THR A 427 6.91 -43.47 1.35
C THR A 427 5.81 -42.40 1.44
N PRO A 428 4.94 -42.44 2.48
CA PRO A 428 3.96 -41.39 2.69
C PRO A 428 4.65 -40.09 3.15
N VAL A 429 4.31 -38.96 2.54
CA VAL A 429 4.97 -37.67 2.78
C VAL A 429 3.98 -36.53 3.01
N ALA A 430 4.42 -35.51 3.74
CA ALA A 430 3.73 -34.22 3.86
C ALA A 430 4.44 -33.17 2.99
N VAL A 431 3.78 -32.73 1.91
CA VAL A 431 4.31 -31.72 0.98
C VAL A 431 3.72 -30.36 1.33
N ARG A 432 4.58 -29.38 1.64
CA ARG A 432 4.19 -27.98 1.91
C ARG A 432 4.68 -27.06 0.80
N LEU A 433 3.81 -26.18 0.31
CA LEU A 433 4.19 -25.09 -0.61
C LEU A 433 4.75 -23.92 0.21
N PHE A 434 6.04 -23.60 0.03
CA PHE A 434 6.70 -22.44 0.63
C PHE A 434 7.70 -21.78 -0.35
N ILE A 435 7.42 -20.52 -0.71
CA ILE A 435 8.00 -19.85 -1.89
C ILE A 435 9.44 -19.33 -1.68
N LEU A 436 9.94 -19.25 -0.44
CA LEU A 436 11.21 -18.57 -0.10
C LEU A 436 12.07 -19.40 0.86
N MET A 437 12.88 -20.34 0.35
CA MET A 437 13.64 -21.30 1.18
C MET A 437 15.16 -21.20 1.06
N HIS A 438 15.81 -20.75 2.13
CA HIS A 438 17.18 -21.11 2.46
C HIS A 438 17.16 -22.49 3.14
N VAL A 439 17.09 -23.57 2.34
CA VAL A 439 16.87 -24.96 2.82
C VAL A 439 17.99 -25.44 3.78
N GLU A 440 19.16 -24.82 3.71
CA GLU A 440 20.37 -25.20 4.45
C GLU A 440 20.16 -25.38 5.96
N VAL A 441 19.48 -24.46 6.65
CA VAL A 441 19.26 -24.61 8.11
C VAL A 441 18.41 -25.84 8.42
N LEU A 442 17.38 -26.11 7.60
CA LEU A 442 16.43 -27.20 7.83
C LEU A 442 17.04 -28.59 7.55
N SER A 443 18.01 -28.70 6.63
CA SER A 443 18.62 -29.98 6.25
C SER A 443 19.53 -30.58 7.35
N HIS A 444 20.01 -29.75 8.28
CA HIS A 444 20.84 -30.16 9.41
C HIS A 444 20.04 -30.54 10.66
N LEU A 445 18.75 -30.20 10.74
CA LEU A 445 17.89 -30.49 11.90
C LEU A 445 17.44 -31.96 11.89
N ARG A 446 18.22 -32.83 12.53
CA ARG A 446 17.94 -34.27 12.66
C ARG A 446 17.95 -34.69 14.12
N HIS A 447 16.78 -34.96 14.67
CA HIS A 447 16.55 -35.39 16.05
C HIS A 447 15.25 -36.21 16.11
N PRO A 448 15.10 -37.25 16.96
CA PRO A 448 13.90 -38.09 16.98
C PRO A 448 12.59 -37.32 17.16
N HIS A 449 12.62 -36.23 17.93
CA HIS A 449 11.46 -35.38 18.22
C HIS A 449 11.40 -34.11 17.35
N MET A 450 11.97 -34.15 16.13
CA MET A 450 11.85 -33.14 15.09
C MET A 450 11.26 -33.76 13.83
N VAL A 451 10.31 -33.08 13.17
CA VAL A 451 9.70 -33.57 11.94
C VAL A 451 10.74 -33.53 10.81
N LEU A 452 11.15 -34.70 10.33
CA LEU A 452 12.26 -34.87 9.40
C LEU A 452 11.94 -34.27 8.02
N LEU A 453 12.78 -33.34 7.57
CA LEU A 453 12.82 -32.91 6.17
C LEU A 453 13.47 -34.00 5.32
N LEU A 454 12.67 -34.65 4.46
CA LEU A 454 13.12 -35.66 3.50
C LEU A 454 13.77 -35.01 2.26
N GLY A 455 13.30 -33.82 1.86
CA GLY A 455 13.84 -33.09 0.72
C GLY A 455 13.03 -31.84 0.35
N ALA A 456 13.32 -31.28 -0.82
CA ALA A 456 12.65 -30.10 -1.34
C ALA A 456 12.54 -30.13 -2.87
N CYS A 457 11.56 -29.42 -3.43
CA CYS A 457 11.45 -29.10 -4.86
C CYS A 457 11.61 -27.58 -5.03
N PRO A 458 12.80 -27.09 -5.45
CA PRO A 458 13.04 -25.67 -5.64
C PRO A 458 12.13 -25.03 -6.70
N GLU A 459 11.90 -25.72 -7.82
CA GLU A 459 11.11 -25.27 -8.97
C GLU A 459 9.68 -24.87 -8.60
N SER A 460 9.07 -25.64 -7.70
CA SER A 460 7.70 -25.42 -7.22
C SER A 460 7.63 -24.69 -5.88
N GLY A 461 8.79 -24.34 -5.30
CA GLY A 461 8.89 -23.84 -3.93
C GLY A 461 8.18 -24.76 -2.94
N CYS A 462 8.59 -26.02 -2.85
CA CYS A 462 7.97 -27.03 -1.98
C CYS A 462 8.98 -27.71 -1.05
N LEU A 463 8.55 -28.01 0.17
CA LEU A 463 9.25 -28.83 1.15
C LEU A 463 8.56 -30.19 1.29
N VAL A 464 9.33 -31.25 1.47
CA VAL A 464 8.85 -32.63 1.63
C VAL A 464 9.30 -33.14 3.00
N TYR A 465 8.34 -33.37 3.88
CA TYR A 465 8.55 -33.91 5.22
C TYR A 465 8.02 -35.35 5.32
N GLU A 466 8.44 -36.06 6.35
CA GLU A 466 7.75 -37.29 6.78
C GLU A 466 6.25 -37.03 7.07
N TYR A 467 5.40 -38.03 6.80
CA TYR A 467 3.98 -37.94 7.11
C TYR A 467 3.71 -38.43 8.54
N MET A 468 2.95 -37.64 9.30
CA MET A 468 2.61 -37.90 10.70
C MET A 468 1.14 -38.35 10.79
N GLU A 469 0.89 -39.65 10.93
CA GLU A 469 -0.45 -40.25 10.78
C GLU A 469 -1.49 -39.72 11.77
N ASN A 470 -1.12 -39.54 13.04
CA ASN A 470 -2.06 -39.08 14.07
C ASN A 470 -2.28 -37.56 14.01
N GLY A 471 -1.49 -36.82 13.22
CA GLY A 471 -1.67 -35.39 12.96
C GLY A 471 -1.23 -34.50 14.13
N SER A 472 -1.76 -33.28 14.18
CA SER A 472 -1.39 -32.26 15.17
C SER A 472 -2.05 -32.46 16.53
N LEU A 473 -1.33 -32.10 17.60
CA LEU A 473 -1.71 -32.33 19.00
C LEU A 473 -2.98 -31.56 19.42
N ASP A 474 -3.23 -30.40 18.83
CA ASP A 474 -4.45 -29.60 19.07
C ASP A 474 -5.75 -30.38 18.83
N LYS A 475 -5.79 -31.24 17.80
CA LYS A 475 -6.94 -32.09 17.47
C LYS A 475 -7.25 -33.14 18.55
N HIS A 476 -6.26 -33.50 19.36
CA HIS A 476 -6.39 -34.47 20.45
C HIS A 476 -6.70 -33.79 21.80
N ILE A 477 -6.24 -32.55 22.03
CA ILE A 477 -6.58 -31.78 23.24
C ILE A 477 -8.06 -31.35 23.23
N PHE A 478 -8.55 -30.81 22.11
CA PHE A 478 -9.87 -30.18 22.05
C PHE A 478 -11.02 -31.10 21.63
N HIS A 479 -10.80 -32.42 21.53
CA HIS A 479 -11.82 -33.44 21.26
C HIS A 479 -12.66 -33.26 19.95
N GLN A 480 -12.24 -32.36 19.05
CA GLN A 480 -13.07 -31.88 17.92
C GLN A 480 -13.45 -32.96 16.91
N ASP A 481 -12.60 -33.98 16.74
CA ASP A 481 -12.72 -35.03 15.70
C ASP A 481 -13.43 -36.32 16.21
N ARG A 482 -14.06 -36.33 17.39
CA ARG A 482 -14.53 -37.57 18.09
C ARG A 482 -13.43 -38.61 18.35
N ARG A 483 -12.17 -38.18 18.39
CA ARG A 483 -11.02 -39.03 18.74
C ARG A 483 -11.10 -39.43 20.23
N MET A 484 -10.53 -40.59 20.56
CA MET A 484 -10.29 -40.95 21.96
C MET A 484 -9.40 -39.90 22.63
N PRO A 485 -9.63 -39.53 23.90
CA PRO A 485 -8.70 -38.69 24.65
C PRO A 485 -7.32 -39.38 24.72
N LEU A 486 -6.24 -38.60 24.66
CA LEU A 486 -4.90 -39.15 24.96
C LEU A 486 -4.87 -39.55 26.44
N PRO A 487 -4.48 -40.80 26.80
CA PRO A 487 -4.26 -41.18 28.20
C PRO A 487 -3.18 -40.31 28.86
N TRP A 488 -3.24 -40.15 30.18
CA TRP A 488 -2.32 -39.25 30.91
C TRP A 488 -0.85 -39.58 30.65
N PHE A 489 -0.45 -40.85 30.63
CA PHE A 489 0.94 -41.26 30.40
C PHE A 489 1.45 -40.85 29.02
N VAL A 490 0.60 -40.87 27.99
CA VAL A 490 0.94 -40.38 26.65
C VAL A 490 1.14 -38.87 26.68
N ARG A 491 0.39 -38.12 27.50
CA ARG A 491 0.58 -36.67 27.65
C ARG A 491 1.90 -36.34 28.35
N PHE A 492 2.29 -37.09 29.39
CA PHE A 492 3.61 -36.95 30.02
C PHE A 492 4.76 -37.28 29.05
N GLN A 493 4.65 -38.37 28.29
CA GLN A 493 5.61 -38.72 27.24
C GLN A 493 5.76 -37.57 26.23
N ILE A 494 4.67 -37.07 25.66
CA ILE A 494 4.68 -35.94 24.70
C ILE A 494 5.37 -34.70 25.30
N ILE A 495 5.18 -34.43 26.59
CA ILE A 495 5.82 -33.29 27.27
C ILE A 495 7.35 -33.47 27.36
N PHE A 496 7.83 -34.65 27.78
CA PHE A 496 9.27 -34.94 27.84
C PHE A 496 9.92 -34.92 26.46
N GLU A 497 9.30 -35.57 25.47
CA GLU A 497 9.76 -35.61 24.08
C GLU A 497 9.88 -34.20 23.45
N VAL A 498 8.90 -33.33 23.68
CA VAL A 498 8.92 -31.92 23.25
C VAL A 498 10.02 -31.14 23.99
N ALA A 499 10.25 -31.39 25.29
CA ALA A 499 11.37 -30.78 26.01
C ALA A 499 12.73 -31.21 25.43
N CYS A 500 12.93 -32.49 25.12
CA CYS A 500 14.14 -32.98 24.45
C CYS A 500 14.31 -32.35 23.06
N GLY A 501 13.22 -32.22 22.29
CA GLY A 501 13.21 -31.51 21.02
C GLY A 501 13.67 -30.06 21.15
N LEU A 502 13.08 -29.31 22.07
CA LEU A 502 13.46 -27.91 22.31
C LEU A 502 14.91 -27.79 22.79
N ALA A 503 15.40 -28.68 23.65
CA ALA A 503 16.78 -28.67 24.13
C ALA A 503 17.79 -28.91 23.01
N PHE A 504 17.49 -29.79 22.04
CA PHE A 504 18.30 -29.95 20.82
C PHE A 504 18.39 -28.66 19.98
N LEU A 505 17.28 -27.91 19.84
CA LEU A 505 17.28 -26.62 19.15
C LEU A 505 18.05 -25.55 19.95
N HIS A 506 17.89 -25.51 21.27
CA HIS A 506 18.52 -24.52 22.15
C HIS A 506 20.02 -24.77 22.40
N SER A 507 20.49 -26.01 22.29
CA SER A 507 21.92 -26.38 22.38
C SER A 507 22.68 -26.30 21.05
N SER A 508 21.99 -25.96 19.96
CA SER A 508 22.58 -25.77 18.63
C SER A 508 23.64 -24.66 18.59
N LYS A 509 24.64 -24.81 17.72
CA LYS A 509 25.82 -23.91 17.60
C LYS A 509 26.04 -23.49 16.14
N PRO A 510 26.60 -22.29 15.86
CA PRO A 510 27.16 -21.32 16.81
C PRO A 510 26.12 -20.51 17.59
N GLU A 511 24.87 -20.46 17.13
CA GLU A 511 23.75 -19.81 17.82
C GLU A 511 22.64 -20.80 18.18
N PRO A 512 21.93 -20.60 19.32
CA PRO A 512 20.76 -21.38 19.67
C PRO A 512 19.61 -21.11 18.69
N ILE A 513 18.91 -22.16 18.27
CA ILE A 513 17.77 -22.06 17.35
C ILE A 513 16.49 -21.92 18.19
N VAL A 514 15.92 -20.72 18.21
CA VAL A 514 14.61 -20.47 18.86
C VAL A 514 13.49 -20.81 17.89
N HIS A 515 12.47 -21.55 18.34
CA HIS A 515 11.35 -22.04 17.52
C HIS A 515 10.37 -20.92 17.11
N ARG A 516 10.14 -19.95 17.99
CA ARG A 516 9.34 -18.72 17.77
C ARG A 516 7.81 -18.90 17.64
N ASP A 517 7.32 -20.02 17.10
CA ASP A 517 5.87 -20.33 16.99
C ASP A 517 5.52 -21.71 17.57
N LEU A 518 5.98 -22.00 18.80
CA LEU A 518 5.65 -23.27 19.46
C LEU A 518 4.19 -23.27 19.95
N LYS A 519 3.41 -24.29 19.57
CA LYS A 519 2.00 -24.48 19.94
C LYS A 519 1.56 -25.93 19.65
N PRO A 520 0.43 -26.43 20.19
CA PRO A 520 -0.04 -27.80 19.93
C PRO A 520 -0.31 -28.10 18.44
N GLY A 521 -0.73 -27.10 17.66
CA GLY A 521 -0.89 -27.25 16.21
C GLY A 521 0.41 -27.54 15.43
N ASN A 522 1.58 -27.22 16.01
CA ASN A 522 2.90 -27.46 15.42
C ASN A 522 3.63 -28.66 16.06
N ILE A 523 3.01 -29.35 17.03
CA ILE A 523 3.49 -30.64 17.57
C ILE A 523 2.69 -31.73 16.86
N LEU A 524 3.38 -32.60 16.12
CA LEU A 524 2.77 -33.67 15.33
C LEU A 524 3.03 -35.04 15.96
N LEU A 525 2.08 -35.96 15.84
CA LEU A 525 2.13 -37.31 16.42
C LEU A 525 2.18 -38.37 15.30
N ASP A 526 3.10 -39.32 15.41
CA ASP A 526 3.22 -40.46 14.49
C ASP A 526 2.21 -41.58 14.83
N ARG A 527 2.31 -42.73 14.14
CA ARG A 527 1.47 -43.93 14.38
C ARG A 527 1.47 -44.41 15.83
N ASN A 528 2.60 -44.23 16.51
CA ASN A 528 2.88 -44.70 17.86
C ASN A 528 2.71 -43.58 18.91
N TYR A 529 2.11 -42.45 18.51
CA TYR A 529 1.94 -41.25 19.34
C TYR A 529 3.27 -40.59 19.78
N VAL A 530 4.40 -40.97 19.17
CA VAL A 530 5.68 -40.26 19.37
C VAL A 530 5.53 -38.87 18.78
N SER A 531 5.84 -37.87 19.59
CA SER A 531 5.74 -36.46 19.24
C SER A 531 6.99 -35.94 18.55
N LYS A 532 6.76 -35.08 17.56
CA LYS A 532 7.80 -34.36 16.83
C LYS A 532 7.39 -32.91 16.61
N ILE A 533 8.32 -31.99 16.84
CA ILE A 533 8.10 -30.56 16.58
C ILE A 533 8.25 -30.30 15.08
N GLY A 534 7.19 -29.77 14.46
CA GLY A 534 7.16 -29.30 13.07
C GLY A 534 7.29 -27.77 12.99
N ASP A 535 7.27 -27.22 11.76
CA ASP A 535 7.36 -25.77 11.47
C ASP A 535 8.62 -25.03 11.94
N VAL A 536 9.58 -25.77 12.52
CA VAL A 536 10.89 -25.30 12.97
C VAL A 536 11.62 -24.48 11.90
N GLY A 537 12.27 -23.39 12.31
CA GLY A 537 13.20 -22.61 11.47
C GLY A 537 12.54 -21.61 10.51
N LEU A 538 11.26 -21.78 10.13
CA LEU A 538 10.53 -20.87 9.22
C LEU A 538 10.62 -19.39 9.66
N ALA A 539 10.75 -19.13 10.95
CA ALA A 539 10.83 -17.80 11.54
C ALA A 539 12.26 -17.24 11.72
N LYS A 540 13.34 -18.01 11.48
CA LYS A 540 14.72 -17.46 11.35
C LYS A 540 14.96 -16.97 9.91
N LEU A 541 14.51 -17.74 8.92
CA LEU A 541 14.52 -17.42 7.49
C LEU A 541 13.94 -16.03 7.11
N ILE A 542 12.99 -15.53 7.89
CA ILE A 542 12.34 -14.20 7.71
C ILE A 542 13.17 -13.07 8.35
N SER A 543 14.09 -13.41 9.27
CA SER A 543 15.02 -12.49 9.93
C SER A 543 16.22 -12.19 9.03
N ASP A 544 16.81 -13.25 8.46
CA ASP A 544 18.07 -13.20 7.70
C ASP A 544 17.89 -12.56 6.29
N THR A 545 16.67 -12.09 5.96
CA THR A 545 16.39 -11.29 4.74
C THR A 545 16.50 -9.77 4.97
N VAL A 546 16.98 -9.34 6.14
CA VAL A 546 17.27 -7.94 6.49
C VAL A 546 18.79 -7.73 6.55
N PRO A 547 19.37 -6.66 5.97
CA PRO A 547 20.82 -6.49 5.88
C PRO A 547 21.57 -6.46 7.23
N ASP A 548 22.84 -6.89 7.21
CA ASP A 548 23.69 -7.16 8.37
C ASP A 548 24.06 -5.95 9.26
N ASN A 549 23.52 -4.77 9.00
CA ASN A 549 23.87 -3.55 9.73
C ASN A 549 23.11 -3.36 11.07
N ILE A 550 22.51 -4.44 11.61
CA ILE A 550 21.86 -4.51 12.93
C ILE A 550 22.33 -5.77 13.66
N THR A 551 23.61 -5.79 14.05
CA THR A 551 24.22 -6.87 14.85
C THR A 551 23.87 -6.81 16.34
N GLU A 552 22.57 -6.75 16.66
CA GLU A 552 22.05 -7.07 18.00
C GLU A 552 20.59 -7.58 17.91
N TYR A 553 20.16 -8.38 18.89
CA TYR A 553 18.86 -9.08 18.95
C TYR A 553 17.65 -8.14 19.17
N ARG A 554 17.37 -7.20 18.24
CA ARG A 554 16.41 -6.10 18.46
C ARG A 554 15.27 -5.92 17.44
N ASP A 555 15.45 -6.24 16.15
CA ASP A 555 14.42 -5.98 15.11
C ASP A 555 13.84 -7.26 14.46
N SER A 556 13.57 -8.31 15.26
CA SER A 556 12.80 -9.46 14.78
C SER A 556 11.33 -9.08 14.55
N ILE A 557 10.83 -9.27 13.32
CA ILE A 557 9.41 -9.09 12.97
C ILE A 557 8.54 -9.90 13.94
N LEU A 558 7.58 -9.23 14.60
CA LEU A 558 6.70 -9.84 15.61
C LEU A 558 5.92 -11.02 15.00
N ALA A 559 6.26 -12.24 15.39
CA ALA A 559 5.75 -13.48 14.82
C ALA A 559 5.55 -14.54 15.92
N GLY A 560 4.49 -15.35 15.77
CA GLY A 560 4.06 -16.35 16.75
C GLY A 560 2.55 -16.29 16.99
N THR A 561 2.01 -17.31 17.65
CA THR A 561 0.57 -17.46 17.89
C THR A 561 0.15 -16.82 19.23
N LEU A 562 -1.02 -16.17 19.25
CA LEU A 562 -1.62 -15.57 20.44
C LEU A 562 -1.73 -16.58 21.60
N PHE A 563 -1.59 -16.10 22.84
CA PHE A 563 -1.50 -16.88 24.09
C PHE A 563 -0.22 -17.72 24.29
N TYR A 564 0.43 -18.20 23.23
CA TYR A 564 1.72 -18.91 23.32
C TYR A 564 2.93 -17.99 23.22
N MET A 565 2.79 -16.85 22.54
CA MET A 565 3.86 -15.85 22.39
C MET A 565 4.25 -15.23 23.74
N ASP A 566 5.53 -15.33 24.10
CA ASP A 566 6.13 -14.82 25.34
C ASP A 566 5.80 -13.32 25.60
N PRO A 567 5.20 -12.96 26.75
CA PRO A 567 4.86 -11.58 27.12
C PRO A 567 6.06 -10.61 27.16
N GLU A 568 7.28 -11.09 27.45
CA GLU A 568 8.47 -10.23 27.43
C GLU A 568 8.92 -9.96 25.99
N TYR A 569 8.84 -10.95 25.10
CA TYR A 569 9.05 -10.78 23.66
C TYR A 569 7.99 -9.87 23.04
N GLN A 570 6.70 -10.03 23.36
CA GLN A 570 5.61 -9.14 22.93
C GLN A 570 5.90 -7.66 23.25
N ARG A 571 6.49 -7.40 24.42
CA ARG A 571 6.78 -6.04 24.92
C ARG A 571 8.11 -5.47 24.41
N THR A 572 9.09 -6.30 24.06
CA THR A 572 10.46 -5.85 23.77
C THR A 572 10.94 -6.09 22.35
N GLY A 573 10.33 -7.01 21.58
CA GLY A 573 10.86 -7.48 20.29
C GLY A 573 12.06 -8.43 20.39
N THR A 574 12.70 -8.55 21.56
CA THR A 574 13.84 -9.45 21.79
C THR A 574 13.34 -10.87 22.07
N ILE A 575 13.73 -11.81 21.21
CA ILE A 575 13.36 -13.22 21.31
C ILE A 575 14.51 -14.07 21.87
N ARG A 576 14.21 -15.08 22.71
CA ARG A 576 15.22 -15.88 23.44
C ARG A 576 14.79 -17.36 23.50
N PRO A 577 15.70 -18.31 23.77
CA PRO A 577 15.32 -19.72 24.05
C PRO A 577 14.24 -19.86 25.14
N LYS A 578 14.36 -19.05 26.20
CA LYS A 578 13.36 -18.92 27.30
C LYS A 578 11.96 -18.45 26.84
N SER A 579 11.81 -17.98 25.61
CA SER A 579 10.51 -17.64 25.01
C SER A 579 9.75 -18.88 24.51
N ASP A 580 10.45 -19.89 23.98
CA ASP A 580 9.83 -21.19 23.69
C ASP A 580 9.46 -21.93 24.99
N VAL A 581 10.26 -21.77 26.06
CA VAL A 581 9.97 -22.33 27.40
C VAL A 581 8.65 -21.79 27.97
N TYR A 582 8.31 -20.53 27.71
CA TYR A 582 7.00 -19.97 28.08
C TYR A 582 5.85 -20.68 27.34
N ALA A 583 5.98 -20.83 26.01
CA ALA A 583 5.00 -21.53 25.19
C ALA A 583 4.85 -23.00 25.61
N PHE A 584 5.96 -23.66 25.95
CA PHE A 584 6.00 -25.03 26.46
C PHE A 584 5.25 -25.16 27.81
N GLY A 585 5.46 -24.24 28.75
CA GLY A 585 4.69 -24.18 30.00
C GLY A 585 3.17 -24.08 29.77
N VAL A 586 2.75 -23.23 28.82
CA VAL A 586 1.33 -23.12 28.42
C VAL A 586 0.82 -24.46 27.85
N ILE A 587 1.60 -25.13 27.00
CA ILE A 587 1.24 -26.42 26.39
C ILE A 587 1.07 -27.53 27.44
N ILE A 588 1.93 -27.60 28.46
CA ILE A 588 1.77 -28.54 29.57
C ILE A 588 0.42 -28.33 30.27
N LEU A 589 0.12 -27.09 30.69
CA LEU A 589 -1.13 -26.77 31.39
C LEU A 589 -2.36 -27.14 30.56
N GLN A 590 -2.29 -26.99 29.23
CA GLN A 590 -3.36 -27.43 28.33
C GLN A 590 -3.48 -28.95 28.21
N LEU A 591 -2.37 -29.68 28.20
CA LEU A 591 -2.39 -31.14 28.20
C LEU A 591 -2.99 -31.70 29.50
N LEU A 592 -2.74 -31.05 30.64
CA LEU A 592 -3.31 -31.45 31.92
C LEU A 592 -4.81 -31.11 32.03
N ALA A 593 -5.21 -29.90 31.61
CA ALA A 593 -6.58 -29.40 31.82
C ALA A 593 -7.56 -29.62 30.66
N ALA A 594 -7.07 -29.93 29.45
CA ALA A 594 -7.81 -29.94 28.17
C ALA A 594 -8.59 -28.65 27.85
N ARG A 595 -8.07 -27.49 28.31
CA ARG A 595 -8.71 -26.18 28.20
C ARG A 595 -7.99 -25.25 27.20
N HIS A 596 -8.69 -24.22 26.76
CA HIS A 596 -8.12 -23.12 25.98
C HIS A 596 -7.15 -22.32 26.87
N PRO A 597 -6.01 -21.79 26.36
CA PRO A 597 -4.96 -21.24 27.21
C PRO A 597 -5.31 -19.89 27.85
N ASN A 598 -6.37 -19.21 27.37
CA ASN A 598 -6.85 -17.95 27.94
C ASN A 598 -7.25 -18.11 29.42
N GLY A 599 -6.56 -17.41 30.33
CA GLY A 599 -6.80 -17.49 31.78
C GLY A 599 -6.30 -18.79 32.45
N LEU A 600 -5.73 -19.73 31.71
CA LEU A 600 -5.41 -21.07 32.21
C LEU A 600 -4.32 -21.07 33.29
N ILE A 601 -3.27 -20.25 33.12
CA ILE A 601 -2.18 -20.09 34.10
C ILE A 601 -2.74 -19.72 35.48
N LEU A 602 -3.52 -18.64 35.55
CA LEU A 602 -4.15 -18.17 36.80
C LEU A 602 -5.14 -19.19 37.36
N THR A 603 -5.85 -19.93 36.51
CA THR A 603 -6.81 -20.96 36.94
C THR A 603 -6.10 -22.10 37.67
N VAL A 604 -4.98 -22.59 37.14
CA VAL A 604 -4.21 -23.68 37.75
C VAL A 604 -3.42 -23.19 38.97
N GLU A 605 -2.80 -22.01 38.90
CA GLU A 605 -2.06 -21.41 40.02
C GLU A 605 -2.95 -21.17 41.25
N ASN A 606 -4.18 -20.68 41.05
CA ASN A 606 -5.18 -20.57 42.11
C ASN A 606 -5.67 -21.94 42.61
N ALA A 607 -5.85 -22.92 41.74
CA ALA A 607 -6.36 -24.24 42.16
C ALA A 607 -5.35 -25.03 43.00
N ILE A 608 -4.06 -24.98 42.65
CA ILE A 608 -2.98 -25.55 43.47
C ILE A 608 -2.93 -24.84 44.82
N THR A 609 -2.93 -23.50 44.82
CA THR A 609 -2.91 -22.70 46.07
C THR A 609 -4.09 -23.00 47.00
N ASN A 610 -5.25 -23.38 46.45
CA ASN A 610 -6.47 -23.71 47.19
C ASN A 610 -6.67 -25.22 47.46
N GLY A 611 -5.74 -26.09 47.07
CA GLY A 611 -5.88 -27.55 47.22
C GLY A 611 -6.98 -28.19 46.35
N THR A 612 -7.41 -27.52 45.28
CA THR A 612 -8.48 -27.95 44.35
C THR A 612 -7.96 -28.29 42.95
N PHE A 613 -6.66 -28.56 42.83
CA PHE A 613 -5.98 -28.82 41.55
C PHE A 613 -6.66 -29.90 40.68
N ALA A 614 -7.13 -31.00 41.29
CA ALA A 614 -7.81 -32.08 40.60
C ALA A 614 -9.07 -31.65 39.80
N ASP A 615 -9.77 -30.59 40.21
CA ASP A 615 -10.92 -30.05 39.47
C ASP A 615 -10.54 -29.28 38.19
N THR A 616 -9.27 -28.91 38.04
CA THR A 616 -8.75 -28.27 36.83
C THR A 616 -8.36 -29.27 35.74
N LEU A 617 -8.08 -30.52 36.11
CA LEU A 617 -7.66 -31.57 35.19
C LEU A 617 -8.75 -31.93 34.16
N ASP A 618 -8.31 -32.57 33.07
CA ASP A 618 -9.18 -33.14 32.06
C ASP A 618 -9.99 -34.31 32.64
N LYS A 619 -11.30 -34.10 32.77
CA LYS A 619 -12.27 -35.05 33.34
C LYS A 619 -12.61 -36.22 32.40
N SER A 620 -12.01 -36.30 31.21
CA SER A 620 -12.07 -37.48 30.35
C SER A 620 -11.09 -38.60 30.76
N ILE A 621 -10.13 -38.28 31.64
CA ILE A 621 -9.22 -39.22 32.30
C ILE A 621 -9.66 -39.37 33.76
N THR A 622 -9.66 -40.60 34.26
CA THR A 622 -10.11 -40.93 35.64
C THR A 622 -8.99 -41.38 36.56
N ASP A 623 -7.81 -41.68 36.02
CA ASP A 623 -6.69 -42.36 36.65
C ASP A 623 -5.42 -41.48 36.72
N TRP A 624 -5.59 -40.17 36.87
CA TRP A 624 -4.48 -39.22 37.00
C TRP A 624 -3.61 -39.51 38.25
N PRO A 625 -2.27 -39.67 38.11
CA PRO A 625 -1.36 -39.72 39.25
C PRO A 625 -1.19 -38.30 39.82
N ILE A 626 -1.94 -37.97 40.88
CA ILE A 626 -2.21 -36.57 41.27
C ILE A 626 -0.94 -35.84 41.72
N ALA A 627 -0.04 -36.47 42.48
CA ALA A 627 1.16 -35.80 42.99
C ALA A 627 2.15 -35.44 41.86
N GLU A 628 2.40 -36.40 40.97
CA GLU A 628 3.22 -36.30 39.77
C GLU A 628 2.66 -35.25 38.80
N THR A 629 1.32 -35.19 38.72
CA THR A 629 0.60 -34.24 37.88
C THR A 629 0.62 -32.82 38.48
N GLU A 630 0.63 -32.69 39.81
CA GLU A 630 0.75 -31.41 40.50
C GLU A 630 2.19 -30.87 40.46
N GLU A 631 3.20 -31.73 40.60
CA GLU A 631 4.60 -31.36 40.38
C GLU A 631 4.83 -30.88 38.94
N LEU A 632 4.30 -31.62 37.95
CA LEU A 632 4.35 -31.23 36.54
C LEU A 632 3.64 -29.89 36.29
N ALA A 633 2.48 -29.65 36.92
CA ALA A 633 1.79 -28.36 36.83
C ALA A 633 2.60 -27.23 37.49
N CYS A 634 3.25 -27.47 38.62
CA CYS A 634 4.15 -26.52 39.27
C CYS A 634 5.37 -26.20 38.38
N LEU A 635 5.95 -27.19 37.70
CA LEU A 635 7.01 -27.00 36.71
C LEU A 635 6.52 -26.14 35.53
N ALA A 636 5.33 -26.42 35.03
CA ALA A 636 4.71 -25.63 33.95
C ALA A 636 4.45 -24.17 34.35
N LEU A 637 3.97 -23.92 35.58
CA LEU A 637 3.78 -22.57 36.12
C LEU A 637 5.10 -21.80 36.31
N LYS A 638 6.20 -22.50 36.64
CA LYS A 638 7.57 -21.93 36.63
C LYS A 638 7.99 -21.57 35.18
N CYS A 639 7.75 -22.45 34.22
CA CYS A 639 8.02 -22.19 32.79
C CYS A 639 7.21 -21.00 32.24
N SER A 640 5.95 -20.83 32.67
CA SER A 640 5.06 -19.78 32.18
C SER A 640 5.13 -18.44 32.94
N LYS A 641 6.18 -18.17 33.74
CA LYS A 641 6.32 -16.88 34.42
C LYS A 641 6.54 -15.72 33.44
N LEU A 642 6.03 -14.53 33.78
CA LEU A 642 5.98 -13.38 32.86
C LEU A 642 7.35 -12.81 32.47
N ARG A 643 8.36 -12.94 33.33
CA ARG A 643 9.74 -12.49 33.07
C ARG A 643 10.60 -13.69 32.64
N CYS A 644 11.39 -13.52 31.59
CA CYS A 644 12.20 -14.60 31.02
C CYS A 644 13.32 -15.12 31.95
N ARG A 645 13.77 -14.29 32.90
CA ARG A 645 14.79 -14.65 33.92
C ARG A 645 14.22 -15.41 35.12
N ASP A 646 12.90 -15.35 35.31
CA ASP A 646 12.19 -16.01 36.41
C ASP A 646 11.73 -17.43 35.98
N ARG A 647 12.15 -17.90 34.79
CA ARG A 647 11.83 -19.21 34.19
C ARG A 647 13.01 -20.18 34.32
N PRO A 648 12.76 -21.47 34.66
CA PRO A 648 13.79 -22.49 34.80
C PRO A 648 14.51 -22.75 33.48
N ASP A 649 15.73 -23.28 33.52
CA ASP A 649 16.46 -23.71 32.33
C ASP A 649 16.01 -25.07 31.81
N LEU A 650 15.94 -25.18 30.49
CA LEU A 650 15.36 -26.35 29.84
C LEU A 650 16.24 -27.59 30.05
N GLU A 651 17.57 -27.44 30.00
CA GLU A 651 18.50 -28.57 30.07
C GLU A 651 18.87 -28.92 31.52
N THR A 652 19.07 -27.92 32.39
CA THR A 652 19.56 -28.15 33.76
C THR A 652 18.47 -28.21 34.84
N GLU A 653 17.25 -27.74 34.59
CA GLU A 653 16.16 -27.71 35.58
C GLU A 653 14.89 -28.45 35.12
N VAL A 654 14.46 -28.25 33.87
CA VAL A 654 13.20 -28.83 33.35
C VAL A 654 13.37 -30.30 32.96
N LEU A 655 14.37 -30.61 32.12
CA LEU A 655 14.58 -31.99 31.64
C LEU A 655 14.84 -33.03 32.74
N PRO A 656 15.59 -32.75 33.83
CA PRO A 656 15.75 -33.70 34.93
C PRO A 656 14.42 -34.07 35.59
N VAL A 657 13.59 -33.08 35.96
CA VAL A 657 12.29 -33.33 36.60
C VAL A 657 11.34 -34.10 35.68
N LEU A 658 11.27 -33.74 34.40
CA LEU A 658 10.46 -34.49 33.42
C LEU A 658 10.94 -35.93 33.23
N LYS A 659 12.26 -36.15 33.28
CA LYS A 659 12.85 -37.48 33.18
C LYS A 659 12.52 -38.34 34.40
N ASP A 660 12.64 -37.79 35.60
CA ASP A 660 12.38 -38.53 36.83
C ASP A 660 10.87 -38.85 36.98
N LEU A 661 9.99 -37.92 36.60
CA LEU A 661 8.54 -38.16 36.50
C LEU A 661 8.20 -39.28 35.50
N GLN A 662 8.74 -39.23 34.27
CA GLN A 662 8.47 -40.28 33.27
C GLN A 662 9.10 -41.62 33.66
N ILE A 663 10.25 -41.61 34.33
CA ILE A 663 10.82 -42.83 34.91
C ILE A 663 9.85 -43.41 35.94
N SER A 664 9.47 -42.69 37.00
CA SER A 664 8.63 -43.18 38.09
C SER A 664 7.39 -43.96 37.59
N GLN A 665 6.69 -43.37 36.61
CA GLN A 665 5.51 -43.94 35.94
C GLN A 665 5.76 -45.30 35.29
N MET A 666 6.94 -45.49 34.67
CA MET A 666 7.33 -46.76 34.06
C MET A 666 7.76 -47.81 35.09
N LEU A 667 8.16 -47.41 36.30
CA LEU A 667 8.72 -48.32 37.32
C LEU A 667 7.71 -48.79 38.37
N GLU A 668 6.65 -48.02 38.61
CA GLU A 668 5.50 -48.43 39.42
C GLU A 668 4.64 -49.50 38.72
N VAL A 669 4.40 -49.35 37.41
CA VAL A 669 3.44 -50.16 36.65
C VAL A 669 4.00 -51.52 36.20
N MET A 670 5.33 -51.72 36.26
CA MET A 670 6.01 -52.89 35.65
C MET A 670 6.84 -53.69 36.66
N GLU A 671 6.84 -55.03 36.55
CA GLU A 671 7.76 -55.93 37.26
C GLU A 671 8.69 -56.68 36.27
N ASP A 672 8.16 -57.02 35.10
CA ASP A 672 8.83 -57.75 34.03
C ASP A 672 8.60 -57.07 32.66
N PRO A 673 9.26 -55.93 32.40
CA PRO A 673 9.04 -55.17 31.18
C PRO A 673 9.55 -55.94 29.94
N HIS A 674 8.68 -56.09 28.94
CA HIS A 674 8.95 -56.76 27.67
C HIS A 674 8.46 -55.92 26.48
N ILE A 675 9.31 -55.77 25.46
CA ILE A 675 8.97 -55.12 24.19
C ILE A 675 8.19 -56.10 23.30
N ALA A 676 7.08 -55.65 22.71
CA ALA A 676 6.31 -56.40 21.71
C ALA A 676 6.57 -55.89 20.28
N ALA A 677 5.98 -56.56 19.29
CA ALA A 677 6.24 -56.29 17.86
C ALA A 677 5.66 -54.97 17.31
N ASP A 678 4.98 -54.19 18.14
CA ASP A 678 4.57 -52.81 17.87
C ASP A 678 5.63 -51.77 18.33
N GLY A 679 6.69 -52.23 19.01
CA GLY A 679 7.77 -51.41 19.56
C GLY A 679 7.51 -50.93 21.00
N PHE A 680 6.33 -51.18 21.56
CA PHE A 680 5.98 -50.75 22.92
C PHE A 680 6.46 -51.75 23.97
N THR A 681 6.85 -51.23 25.14
CA THR A 681 7.16 -52.07 26.30
C THR A 681 5.91 -52.25 27.16
N TYR A 682 5.67 -53.48 27.62
CA TYR A 682 4.52 -53.89 28.42
C TYR A 682 4.98 -54.78 29.60
N GLU A 683 4.18 -54.86 30.66
CA GLU A 683 4.34 -55.91 31.68
C GLU A 683 4.11 -57.29 31.05
N HIS A 684 5.10 -58.19 31.13
CA HIS A 684 5.11 -59.52 30.52
C HIS A 684 3.81 -60.29 30.75
N ARG A 685 3.33 -60.32 32.00
CA ARG A 685 2.11 -61.06 32.38
C ARG A 685 0.88 -60.50 31.65
N ALA A 686 0.77 -59.19 31.54
CA ALA A 686 -0.36 -58.51 30.92
C ALA A 686 -0.36 -58.67 29.38
N ILE A 687 0.77 -58.44 28.72
CA ILE A 687 0.84 -58.55 27.25
C ILE A 687 0.69 -59.99 26.76
N LYS A 688 1.20 -60.97 27.51
CA LYS A 688 1.02 -62.39 27.21
C LYS A 688 -0.46 -62.79 27.30
N ALA A 689 -1.12 -62.47 28.42
CA ALA A 689 -2.55 -62.73 28.60
C ALA A 689 -3.47 -61.94 27.64
N TRP A 690 -2.95 -60.87 27.01
CA TRP A 690 -3.63 -60.17 25.92
C TRP A 690 -3.43 -60.88 24.58
N LEU A 691 -2.20 -61.27 24.24
CA LEU A 691 -1.83 -62.02 23.03
C LEU A 691 -2.48 -63.41 22.93
N ASP A 692 -2.84 -64.00 24.07
CA ASP A 692 -3.62 -65.24 24.15
C ASP A 692 -5.07 -65.07 23.63
N ARG A 693 -5.60 -63.83 23.59
CA ARG A 693 -6.98 -63.52 23.17
C ARG A 693 -7.09 -62.59 21.96
N HIS A 694 -6.02 -61.91 21.57
CA HIS A 694 -6.02 -60.92 20.51
C HIS A 694 -4.74 -60.96 19.66
N ASP A 695 -4.87 -60.70 18.37
CA ASP A 695 -3.74 -60.54 17.44
C ASP A 695 -3.35 -59.07 17.23
N VAL A 696 -3.96 -58.13 17.98
CA VAL A 696 -3.77 -56.68 17.85
C VAL A 696 -3.09 -56.06 19.08
N SER A 697 -2.35 -54.96 18.88
CA SER A 697 -1.71 -54.17 19.93
C SER A 697 -2.72 -53.62 20.96
N PRO A 698 -2.43 -53.72 22.28
CA PRO A 698 -3.20 -53.01 23.30
C PRO A 698 -3.22 -51.49 23.10
N VAL A 699 -2.11 -50.89 22.64
CA VAL A 699 -1.98 -49.43 22.47
C VAL A 699 -2.51 -48.99 21.12
N THR A 700 -1.92 -49.45 20.01
CA THR A 700 -2.23 -48.91 18.67
C THR A 700 -3.49 -49.51 18.06
N LYS A 701 -3.94 -50.68 18.54
CA LYS A 701 -4.99 -51.54 17.97
C LYS A 701 -4.67 -52.15 16.60
N TRP A 702 -3.44 -52.04 16.11
CA TRP A 702 -3.01 -52.65 14.83
C TRP A 702 -2.61 -54.12 15.05
N THR A 703 -2.76 -54.97 14.05
CA THR A 703 -2.30 -56.38 14.10
C THR A 703 -0.79 -56.46 14.26
N PHE A 704 -0.32 -57.26 15.22
CA PHE A 704 1.11 -57.49 15.47
C PHE A 704 1.76 -58.20 14.27
N GLN A 705 3.00 -57.79 13.92
CA GLN A 705 3.78 -58.48 12.88
C GLN A 705 4.22 -59.90 13.33
N HIS A 706 4.47 -60.08 14.63
CA HIS A 706 4.74 -61.38 15.25
C HIS A 706 4.36 -61.34 16.74
N LYS A 707 4.10 -62.51 17.35
CA LYS A 707 3.78 -62.62 18.79
C LYS A 707 5.01 -62.75 19.71
N MET A 708 6.23 -62.64 19.18
CA MET A 708 7.45 -62.66 20.01
C MET A 708 7.52 -61.42 20.92
N LEU A 709 7.98 -61.65 22.16
CA LEU A 709 8.22 -60.65 23.18
C LEU A 709 9.71 -60.66 23.56
N THR A 710 10.32 -59.49 23.70
CA THR A 710 11.76 -59.34 24.02
C THR A 710 11.92 -58.69 25.40
N PRO A 711 12.65 -59.28 26.36
CA PRO A 711 12.87 -58.67 27.67
C PRO A 711 13.55 -57.29 27.56
N ASN A 712 12.93 -56.25 28.13
CA ASN A 712 13.54 -54.91 28.20
C ASN A 712 14.45 -54.83 29.43
N GLN A 713 15.61 -55.48 29.35
CA GLN A 713 16.53 -55.61 30.48
C GLN A 713 17.04 -54.26 31.00
N THR A 714 17.20 -53.26 30.12
CA THR A 714 17.61 -51.90 30.50
C THR A 714 16.57 -51.24 31.41
N LEU A 715 15.28 -51.29 31.03
CA LEU A 715 14.21 -50.78 31.89
C LEU A 715 14.12 -51.61 33.18
N ARG A 716 14.24 -52.95 33.09
CA ARG A 716 14.17 -53.85 34.25
C ARG A 716 15.20 -53.52 35.33
N SER A 717 16.43 -53.20 34.95
CA SER A 717 17.47 -52.77 35.89
C SER A 717 17.18 -51.38 36.48
N ALA A 718 16.59 -50.45 35.71
CA ALA A 718 16.14 -49.17 36.25
C ALA A 718 15.00 -49.32 37.27
N ILE A 719 14.03 -50.23 37.04
CA ILE A 719 12.96 -50.57 38.01
C ILE A 719 13.58 -51.00 39.34
N GLN A 720 14.56 -51.91 39.28
CA GLN A 720 15.24 -52.45 40.46
C GLN A 720 16.03 -51.38 41.21
N GLU A 721 16.79 -50.54 40.48
CA GLU A 721 17.57 -49.45 41.09
C GLU A 721 16.67 -48.42 41.80
N TRP A 722 15.56 -48.02 41.18
CA TRP A 722 14.60 -47.07 41.78
C TRP A 722 13.89 -47.66 43.00
N ARG A 723 13.45 -48.93 42.96
CA ARG A 723 12.82 -49.57 44.13
C ARG A 723 13.77 -49.60 45.32
N CYS A 724 15.05 -49.96 45.11
CA CYS A 724 16.05 -49.89 46.17
C CYS A 724 16.31 -48.46 46.67
N ARG A 725 16.26 -47.43 45.81
CA ARG A 725 16.35 -46.02 46.22
C ARG A 725 15.16 -45.63 47.12
N VAL A 726 13.93 -45.94 46.72
CA VAL A 726 12.70 -45.65 47.49
C VAL A 726 12.71 -46.37 48.85
N GLU A 727 13.10 -47.65 48.88
CA GLU A 727 13.29 -48.42 50.12
C GLU A 727 14.36 -47.78 51.02
N SER A 728 15.46 -47.28 50.44
CA SER A 728 16.55 -46.62 51.19
C SER A 728 16.23 -45.20 51.68
N SER A 729 15.16 -44.56 51.18
CA SER A 729 14.66 -43.26 51.64
C SER A 729 13.38 -43.36 52.47
N SER A 730 12.89 -44.58 52.73
CA SER A 730 11.73 -44.88 53.60
C SER A 730 12.15 -45.45 54.97
N ASN A 731 13.46 -45.47 55.26
CA ASN A 731 14.08 -45.90 56.52
C ASN A 731 14.97 -44.78 57.08
#